data_AF-A0A328VIJ1-F1
#
_entry.id   AF-A0A328VIJ1-F1
#
_cell.length_a   1.000
_cell.length_b   1.000
_cell.length_c   1.000
_cell.angle_alpha   90.00
_cell.angle_beta   90.00
_cell.angle_gamma   90.00
#
_symmetry.space_group_name_H-M   'P 1'
#
loop_
_entity.id
_entity.type
_entity.pdbx_description
1 polymer ?
#
loop_
_entity_poly.entity_id
_entity_poly.type
_entity_poly.pdbx_seq_one_letter_code
_entity_poly.pdbx_strand_id
1 'polypeptide(L)'
;MMKGSVQQARDLGLFVASLRARIGLSLETLASLVGSSKSTLCRLENGQMPLPARGKNRMLLIALALVLCSAASERDRVLSLASIDPGLLGFEDLIKLGLWPPASSNTKSAHLLSWEDLEQSREEVERVLRQLEAWMREPAVQQAEQASLQLRRKAARYRALLEELEQQLTRSQPDQGLNMQTGRLPLHEQSKILSAPGLFALASEKARWLMEQAGVERFAVDDCIVLSASEGFKGWERRQIQITTLAKPWPLPDDLAAILTKQQTVLDEHALNAPHYQLVAMTPAWSDLDCLKLVLAPLRFNDYAALLPVLDEPLLSSHDGRSLSIREKYGSAALYARFSYGNAALIPAPVSIQCLLQTQDERLVLVQRSAAVAFYPRCWSASFEETMNAPGQVAGHFQSGDAHFFDAAYRGLEEEFGLPAEAVEEMKALSLNVEYPTLSVDVFILIKLALPFAAVKERWLISARDRDEALQVTSISCELAEVVAALFEPRLWHPTSRMRLLQWLIGRYGLDAVAAAIGGRGRVSGLSREAELAETYSPTLDEQEVRPIVGAAYGGEGTSQLDNVASLADLEAPEATQLMQEAGIDSLAVDGLIVLTSSPAFRGWLPADILTRRLAGPLPVPEEVEQCRQRYLPRVAAHFTNSSHYRLVTYTPAFSDRQGLEVTLAPIGFHDYYPLACALDEPLLEGPTGPCSLRQKYGVTAFHYLPATHPALPMPVSVQGVIVTSDQRVILMQRSAAVAFYPGCWSVSFEETMNAPGLDPRGRERSGDSDFFACACRGIREEFGLGPEAIEEIRILSLNLEYWLLAVAVVVVIRLRVPADEVRMRWLLQAADRDEAARLSALPLTLRTAVQELRGKRRWHPTSRMRLLQVLFHLYGVDMVQEALAH
;
A
#
# COMPACT_ATOMS: atom_id res chain seq x y z
N MET A 1 -29.13 14.56 34.09
CA MET A 1 -27.75 14.36 34.62
C MET A 1 -27.16 15.56 35.38
N MET A 2 -27.31 16.82 34.95
CA MET A 2 -26.54 17.96 35.52
C MET A 2 -26.56 18.14 37.06
N LYS A 3 -27.65 17.83 37.78
CA LYS A 3 -27.72 18.02 39.25
C LYS A 3 -26.68 17.21 40.04
N GLY A 4 -26.25 16.04 39.55
CA GLY A 4 -25.26 15.20 40.25
C GLY A 4 -23.86 15.83 40.25
N SER A 5 -23.42 16.34 39.10
CA SER A 5 -22.07 16.93 38.94
C SER A 5 -21.80 18.13 39.84
N VAL A 6 -22.81 18.98 40.10
CA VAL A 6 -22.67 20.16 40.97
C VAL A 6 -22.49 19.77 42.44
N GLN A 7 -23.21 18.74 42.91
CA GLN A 7 -23.03 18.25 44.28
C GLN A 7 -21.66 17.58 44.43
N GLN A 8 -21.29 16.70 43.49
CA GLN A 8 -19.99 16.03 43.49
C GLN A 8 -18.81 17.03 43.47
N ALA A 9 -18.93 18.13 42.72
CA ALA A 9 -17.91 19.20 42.69
C ALA A 9 -17.78 19.92 44.05
N ARG A 10 -18.90 20.17 44.74
CA ARG A 10 -18.90 20.73 46.10
C ARG A 10 -18.29 19.77 47.11
N ASP A 11 -18.64 18.48 47.03
CA ASP A 11 -18.11 17.45 47.93
C ASP A 11 -16.59 17.29 47.74
N LEU A 12 -16.09 17.36 46.49
CA LEU A 12 -14.67 17.42 46.18
C LEU A 12 -13.99 18.65 46.78
N GLY A 13 -14.60 19.83 46.60
CA GLY A 13 -14.07 21.10 47.11
C GLY A 13 -13.94 21.13 48.63
N LEU A 14 -14.99 20.72 49.34
CA LEU A 14 -15.01 20.60 50.80
C LEU A 14 -13.98 19.57 51.30
N PHE A 15 -13.82 18.46 50.59
CA PHE A 15 -12.83 17.43 50.95
C PHE A 15 -11.39 17.93 50.78
N VAL A 16 -11.07 18.59 49.66
CA VAL A 16 -9.74 19.21 49.43
C VAL A 16 -9.45 20.30 50.47
N ALA A 17 -10.42 21.16 50.79
CA ALA A 17 -10.30 22.18 51.83
C ALA A 17 -10.01 21.57 53.22
N SER A 18 -10.70 20.48 53.56
CA SER A 18 -10.48 19.74 54.81
C SER A 18 -9.08 19.13 54.89
N LEU A 19 -8.61 18.48 53.81
CA LEU A 19 -7.25 17.94 53.75
C LEU A 19 -6.19 19.05 53.89
N ARG A 20 -6.34 20.18 53.19
CA ARG A 20 -5.44 21.34 53.29
C ARG A 20 -5.40 21.92 54.71
N ALA A 21 -6.57 22.13 55.32
CA ALA A 21 -6.67 22.67 56.68
C ALA A 21 -5.97 21.76 57.70
N ARG A 22 -6.14 20.43 57.56
CA ARG A 22 -5.52 19.44 58.46
C ARG A 22 -3.99 19.44 58.41
N ILE A 23 -3.39 19.67 57.24
CA ILE A 23 -1.92 19.74 57.11
C ILE A 23 -1.35 21.14 57.40
N GLY A 24 -2.20 22.14 57.65
CA GLY A 24 -1.78 23.49 58.04
C GLY A 24 -1.30 24.41 56.91
N LEU A 25 -1.65 24.13 55.64
CA LEU A 25 -1.22 24.98 54.51
C LEU A 25 -2.21 26.10 54.16
N SER A 26 -1.69 27.29 53.88
CA SER A 26 -2.46 28.37 53.24
C SER A 26 -2.75 28.06 51.76
N LEU A 27 -3.76 28.72 51.19
CA LEU A 27 -4.08 28.59 49.76
C LEU A 27 -2.95 29.10 48.87
N GLU A 28 -2.25 30.17 49.29
CA GLU A 28 -1.08 30.72 48.62
C GLU A 28 0.06 29.71 48.56
N THR A 29 0.38 29.09 49.70
CA THR A 29 1.44 28.08 49.78
C THR A 29 1.08 26.88 48.91
N LEU A 30 -0.13 26.35 49.05
CA LEU A 30 -0.56 25.20 48.27
C LEU A 30 -0.57 25.49 46.77
N ALA A 31 -1.00 26.68 46.35
CA ALA A 31 -0.98 27.11 44.95
C ALA A 31 0.45 27.13 44.39
N SER A 32 1.41 27.67 45.15
CA SER A 32 2.83 27.66 44.78
C SER A 32 3.38 26.23 44.62
N LEU A 33 3.11 25.35 45.59
CA LEU A 33 3.59 23.96 45.55
C LEU A 33 3.09 23.20 44.31
N VAL A 34 1.79 23.31 43.98
CA VAL A 34 1.17 22.55 42.88
C VAL A 34 1.21 23.28 41.52
N GLY A 35 1.95 24.39 41.39
CA GLY A 35 2.08 25.13 40.14
C GLY A 35 0.76 25.75 39.64
N SER A 36 -0.07 26.24 40.55
CA SER A 36 -1.41 26.77 40.27
C SER A 36 -1.60 28.18 40.86
N SER A 37 -2.80 28.74 40.71
CA SER A 37 -3.16 30.05 41.28
C SER A 37 -4.10 29.92 42.47
N LYS A 38 -3.95 30.80 43.47
CA LYS A 38 -4.87 30.92 44.62
C LYS A 38 -6.33 30.96 44.18
N SER A 39 -6.63 31.72 43.11
CA SER A 39 -7.97 31.81 42.52
C SER A 39 -8.49 30.45 42.03
N THR A 40 -7.65 29.62 41.40
CA THR A 40 -8.05 28.30 40.91
C THR A 40 -8.29 27.30 42.04
N LEU A 41 -7.44 27.30 43.08
CA LEU A 41 -7.71 26.51 44.29
C LEU A 41 -8.95 26.99 45.05
N CYS A 42 -9.19 28.30 45.13
CA CYS A 42 -10.40 28.87 45.72
C CYS A 42 -11.66 28.42 44.96
N ARG A 43 -11.64 28.42 43.62
CA ARG A 43 -12.75 27.90 42.80
C ARG A 43 -12.97 26.39 43.02
N LEU A 44 -11.90 25.60 43.16
CA LEU A 44 -11.98 24.19 43.50
C LEU A 44 -12.63 23.98 44.88
N GLU A 45 -12.16 24.65 45.93
CA GLU A 45 -12.71 24.50 47.29
C GLU A 45 -14.19 24.94 47.38
N ASN A 46 -14.61 25.90 46.56
CA ASN A 46 -16.01 26.33 46.44
C ASN A 46 -16.88 25.45 45.50
N GLY A 47 -16.35 24.34 44.98
CA GLY A 47 -17.08 23.44 44.09
C GLY A 47 -17.44 24.02 42.72
N GLN A 48 -16.68 25.01 42.25
CA GLN A 48 -16.87 25.70 40.97
C GLN A 48 -16.02 25.11 39.83
N MET A 49 -15.35 23.98 40.07
CA MET A 49 -14.56 23.29 39.06
C MET A 49 -15.45 22.31 38.27
N PRO A 50 -15.39 22.28 36.92
CA PRO A 50 -16.18 21.35 36.13
C PRO A 50 -15.74 19.91 36.35
N LEU A 51 -16.73 19.01 36.47
CA LEU A 51 -16.55 17.55 36.54
C LEU A 51 -17.19 16.86 35.32
N PRO A 52 -16.63 15.72 34.83
CA PRO A 52 -15.42 15.06 35.30
C PRO A 52 -14.17 15.90 35.09
N ALA A 53 -13.17 15.77 35.97
CA ALA A 53 -11.97 16.58 35.88
C ALA A 53 -11.11 16.17 34.66
N ARG A 54 -10.95 17.09 33.70
CA ARG A 54 -10.17 16.89 32.46
C ARG A 54 -8.99 17.86 32.37
N GLY A 55 -7.99 17.51 31.56
CA GLY A 55 -6.82 18.37 31.25
C GLY A 55 -6.12 18.92 32.50
N LYS A 56 -5.91 20.24 32.54
CA LYS A 56 -5.23 20.93 33.66
C LYS A 56 -5.88 20.68 35.03
N ASN A 57 -7.21 20.48 35.09
CA ASN A 57 -7.90 20.21 36.36
C ASN A 57 -7.58 18.80 36.90
N ARG A 58 -7.42 17.80 36.02
CA ARG A 58 -6.94 16.47 36.40
C ARG A 58 -5.52 16.55 36.96
N MET A 59 -4.60 17.20 36.24
CA MET A 59 -3.20 17.34 36.68
C MET A 59 -3.10 18.05 38.03
N LEU A 60 -3.89 19.11 38.23
CA LEU A 60 -3.99 19.83 39.50
C LEU A 60 -4.44 18.90 40.65
N LEU A 61 -5.48 18.09 40.44
CA LEU A 61 -5.96 17.15 41.46
C LEU A 61 -4.97 16.04 41.78
N ILE A 62 -4.20 15.57 40.81
CA ILE A 62 -3.14 14.56 41.01
C ILE A 62 -2.00 15.17 41.86
N ALA A 63 -1.57 16.40 41.55
CA ALA A 63 -0.61 17.13 42.36
C ALA A 63 -1.14 17.41 43.79
N LEU A 64 -2.42 17.77 43.92
CA LEU A 64 -3.08 17.95 45.21
C LEU A 64 -3.15 16.63 46.00
N ALA A 65 -3.44 15.48 45.37
CA ALA A 65 -3.42 14.19 46.04
C ALA A 65 -2.00 13.79 46.50
N LEU A 66 -0.98 14.09 45.69
CA LEU A 66 0.43 13.90 46.07
C LEU A 66 0.82 14.77 47.29
N VAL A 67 0.40 16.03 47.36
CA VAL A 67 0.70 16.91 48.52
C VAL A 67 -0.17 16.58 49.73
N LEU A 68 -1.49 16.49 49.56
CA LEU A 68 -2.50 16.54 50.63
C LEU A 68 -2.88 15.19 51.24
N CYS A 69 -2.89 14.09 50.47
CA CYS A 69 -3.37 12.80 50.95
C CYS A 69 -2.30 12.04 51.74
N SER A 70 -2.63 11.67 52.97
CA SER A 70 -1.78 10.90 53.89
C SER A 70 -1.99 9.38 53.74
N ALA A 71 -3.21 8.97 53.36
CA ALA A 71 -3.63 7.58 53.23
C ALA A 71 -4.20 7.28 51.83
N ALA A 72 -4.19 5.99 51.44
CA ALA A 72 -4.72 5.51 50.17
C ALA A 72 -6.20 5.89 49.98
N SER A 73 -7.04 5.64 50.98
CA SER A 73 -8.47 5.97 50.95
C SER A 73 -8.79 7.45 50.70
N GLU A 74 -7.89 8.36 51.07
CA GLU A 74 -8.05 9.80 50.82
C GLU A 74 -7.79 10.13 49.35
N ARG A 75 -6.72 9.58 48.79
CA ARG A 75 -6.39 9.66 47.36
C ARG A 75 -7.51 9.04 46.52
N ASP A 76 -7.95 7.84 46.86
CA ASP A 76 -8.99 7.11 46.13
C ASP A 76 -10.32 7.88 46.16
N ARG A 77 -10.61 8.55 47.28
CA ARG A 77 -11.75 9.49 47.40
C ARG A 77 -11.58 10.77 46.58
N VAL A 78 -10.38 11.35 46.45
CA VAL A 78 -10.13 12.46 45.52
C VAL A 78 -10.39 12.03 44.08
N LEU A 79 -9.87 10.88 43.65
CA LEU A 79 -10.04 10.36 42.30
C LEU A 79 -11.53 10.09 41.99
N SER A 80 -12.24 9.43 42.91
CA SER A 80 -13.67 9.15 42.80
C SER A 80 -14.53 10.43 42.75
N LEU A 81 -14.31 11.39 43.65
CA LEU A 81 -15.03 12.66 43.64
C LEU A 81 -14.69 13.54 42.43
N ALA A 82 -13.52 13.35 41.82
CA ALA A 82 -13.14 14.01 40.57
C ALA A 82 -13.66 13.32 39.30
N SER A 83 -14.26 12.12 39.44
CA SER A 83 -14.55 11.21 38.32
C SER A 83 -13.31 10.94 37.45
N ILE A 84 -12.15 10.75 38.08
CA ILE A 84 -10.91 10.29 37.43
C ILE A 84 -10.85 8.77 37.59
N ASP A 85 -11.02 8.06 36.49
CA ASP A 85 -10.85 6.61 36.44
C ASP A 85 -9.36 6.23 36.63
N PRO A 86 -9.01 5.41 37.63
CA PRO A 86 -7.65 4.90 37.81
C PRO A 86 -7.08 4.18 36.58
N GLY A 87 -7.92 3.53 35.76
CA GLY A 87 -7.51 2.87 34.51
C GLY A 87 -7.06 3.83 33.40
N LEU A 88 -7.42 5.11 33.49
CA LEU A 88 -7.01 6.16 32.54
C LEU A 88 -5.78 6.96 33.01
N LEU A 89 -5.16 6.57 34.13
CA LEU A 89 -3.96 7.20 34.65
C LEU A 89 -2.73 6.87 33.78
N GLY A 90 -1.86 7.85 33.59
CA GLY A 90 -0.55 7.61 33.01
C GLY A 90 0.37 6.89 34.01
N PHE A 91 1.44 6.28 33.52
CA PHE A 91 2.49 5.70 34.37
C PHE A 91 3.05 6.73 35.37
N GLU A 92 3.37 7.94 34.90
CA GLU A 92 3.72 9.12 35.72
C GLU A 92 2.68 9.42 36.82
N ASP A 93 1.38 9.35 36.48
CA ASP A 93 0.31 9.59 37.45
C ASP A 93 0.25 8.48 38.50
N LEU A 94 0.37 7.21 38.10
CA LEU A 94 0.36 6.06 39.00
C LEU A 94 1.51 6.11 40.01
N ILE A 95 2.72 6.49 39.57
CA ILE A 95 3.88 6.69 40.46
C ILE A 95 3.60 7.86 41.43
N LYS A 96 3.19 9.04 40.94
CA LYS A 96 2.84 10.20 41.81
C LYS A 96 1.71 9.93 42.80
N LEU A 97 0.80 9.04 42.45
CA LEU A 97 -0.32 8.64 43.30
C LEU A 97 0.05 7.51 44.28
N GLY A 98 1.23 6.90 44.17
CA GLY A 98 1.61 5.73 44.97
C GLY A 98 0.68 4.54 44.69
N LEU A 99 0.34 4.36 43.42
CA LEU A 99 -0.43 3.24 42.86
C LEU A 99 0.45 2.26 42.09
N TRP A 100 1.76 2.54 41.98
CA TRP A 100 2.76 1.72 41.31
C TRP A 100 3.72 1.09 42.34
N PRO A 101 4.10 -0.20 42.19
CA PRO A 101 3.46 -1.19 41.30
C PRO A 101 2.00 -1.48 41.73
N PRO A 102 1.13 -1.92 40.80
CA PRO A 102 -0.27 -2.19 41.13
C PRO A 102 -0.40 -3.33 42.16
N ALA A 103 -1.08 -3.04 43.27
CA ALA A 103 -1.20 -3.94 44.42
C ALA A 103 -2.01 -5.23 44.17
N SER A 104 -2.51 -5.43 42.94
CA SER A 104 -3.25 -6.63 42.51
C SER A 104 -2.35 -7.77 41.99
N SER A 105 -1.04 -7.59 41.92
CA SER A 105 -0.03 -8.60 41.51
C SER A 105 0.17 -9.77 42.50
N ASN A 106 -0.83 -10.06 43.35
CA ASN A 106 -0.81 -11.17 44.29
C ASN A 106 -1.07 -12.54 43.62
N THR A 107 -1.23 -12.57 42.30
CA THR A 107 -1.13 -13.77 41.47
C THR A 107 0.34 -14.15 41.29
N LYS A 108 0.67 -15.45 41.41
CA LYS A 108 2.06 -15.98 41.35
C LYS A 108 2.78 -15.76 40.02
N SER A 109 2.11 -15.17 39.04
CA SER A 109 2.66 -14.66 37.79
C SER A 109 3.03 -13.19 37.96
N ALA A 110 4.08 -12.92 38.74
CA ALA A 110 4.73 -11.61 38.69
C ALA A 110 5.35 -11.46 37.30
N HIS A 111 4.68 -10.73 36.42
CA HIS A 111 5.26 -10.33 35.14
C HIS A 111 6.51 -9.52 35.47
N LEU A 112 7.68 -10.09 35.13
CA LEU A 112 8.95 -9.38 35.19
C LEU A 112 8.81 -8.14 34.31
N LEU A 113 8.86 -6.96 34.93
CA LEU A 113 8.92 -5.70 34.21
C LEU A 113 10.13 -5.73 33.28
N SER A 114 10.00 -5.17 32.08
CA SER A 114 11.15 -5.08 31.18
C SER A 114 12.23 -4.20 31.80
N TRP A 115 13.47 -4.36 31.36
CA TRP A 115 14.56 -3.53 31.83
C TRP A 115 14.28 -2.03 31.57
N GLU A 116 13.63 -1.72 30.45
CA GLU A 116 13.19 -0.37 30.09
C GLU A 116 12.08 0.17 31.03
N ASP A 117 11.08 -0.64 31.38
CA ASP A 117 10.03 -0.26 32.35
C ASP A 117 10.62 0.01 33.74
N LEU A 118 11.64 -0.75 34.14
CA LEU A 118 12.36 -0.59 35.40
C LEU A 118 13.21 0.69 35.41
N GLU A 119 13.90 1.00 34.32
CA GLU A 119 14.66 2.25 34.18
C GLU A 119 13.73 3.47 34.14
N GLN A 120 12.63 3.41 33.37
CA GLN A 120 11.63 4.48 33.34
C GLN A 120 10.98 4.67 34.73
N SER A 121 10.75 3.58 35.48
CA SER A 121 10.29 3.65 36.88
C SER A 121 11.30 4.38 37.77
N ARG A 122 12.59 4.08 37.63
CA ARG A 122 13.69 4.70 38.41
C ARG A 122 13.71 6.21 38.21
N GLU A 123 13.78 6.65 36.95
CA GLU A 123 13.86 8.07 36.60
C GLU A 123 12.65 8.88 37.11
N GLU A 124 11.45 8.29 37.04
CA GLU A 124 10.23 8.95 37.50
C GLU A 124 10.17 9.06 39.02
N VAL A 125 10.55 7.99 39.74
CA VAL A 125 10.65 8.02 41.21
C VAL A 125 11.67 9.04 41.68
N GLU A 126 12.84 9.14 41.02
CA GLU A 126 13.81 10.22 41.29
C GLU A 126 13.22 11.62 41.06
N ARG A 127 12.45 11.82 39.98
CA ARG A 127 11.82 13.11 39.68
C ARG A 127 10.82 13.51 40.77
N VAL A 128 9.99 12.58 41.23
CA VAL A 128 9.06 12.82 42.34
C VAL A 128 9.80 13.08 43.65
N LEU A 129 10.90 12.37 43.93
CA LEU A 129 11.76 12.63 45.09
C LEU A 129 12.34 14.06 45.06
N ARG A 130 12.94 14.47 43.95
CA ARG A 130 13.48 15.84 43.77
C ARG A 130 12.39 16.90 44.00
N GLN A 131 11.16 16.66 43.55
CA GLN A 131 10.02 17.56 43.76
C GLN A 131 9.59 17.63 45.23
N LEU A 132 9.45 16.49 45.92
CA LEU A 132 9.11 16.43 47.35
C LEU A 132 10.16 17.12 48.22
N GLU A 133 11.44 16.94 47.90
CA GLU A 133 12.55 17.59 48.61
C GLU A 133 12.62 19.10 48.37
N ALA A 134 12.28 19.58 47.17
CA ALA A 134 12.14 21.01 46.90
C ALA A 134 11.00 21.61 47.74
N TRP A 135 9.82 20.97 47.77
CA TRP A 135 8.69 21.41 48.60
C TRP A 135 9.01 21.41 50.10
N MET A 136 9.83 20.48 50.60
CA MET A 136 10.29 20.47 52.00
C MET A 136 11.24 21.63 52.35
N ARG A 137 11.80 22.34 51.35
CA ARG A 137 12.64 23.53 51.53
C ARG A 137 11.83 24.83 51.57
N GLU A 138 10.56 24.80 51.17
CA GLU A 138 9.69 25.98 51.22
C GLU A 138 9.45 26.44 52.67
N PRO A 139 9.73 27.72 53.03
CA PRO A 139 9.63 28.19 54.41
C PRO A 139 8.25 27.98 55.04
N ALA A 140 7.18 28.15 54.27
CA ALA A 140 5.81 27.93 54.72
C ALA A 140 5.49 26.45 55.00
N VAL A 141 6.14 25.52 54.29
CA VAL A 141 6.04 24.07 54.57
C VAL A 141 6.83 23.72 55.82
N GLN A 142 7.99 24.34 56.04
CA GLN A 142 8.79 24.13 57.26
C GLN A 142 8.08 24.62 58.53
N GLN A 143 7.33 25.72 58.43
CA GLN A 143 6.49 26.24 59.52
C GLN A 143 5.23 25.38 59.75
N ALA A 144 4.70 24.73 58.71
CA ALA A 144 3.57 23.81 58.81
C ALA A 144 4.05 22.38 59.19
N GLU A 145 4.25 22.14 60.49
CA GLU A 145 4.80 20.87 61.02
C GLU A 145 4.15 19.61 60.42
N GLN A 146 2.82 19.59 60.29
CA GLN A 146 2.08 18.46 59.72
C GLN A 146 2.37 18.25 58.22
N ALA A 147 2.45 19.32 57.43
CA ALA A 147 2.85 19.23 56.02
C ALA A 147 4.30 18.75 55.86
N SER A 148 5.23 19.29 56.67
CA SER A 148 6.64 18.86 56.71
C SER A 148 6.76 17.37 57.06
N LEU A 149 6.06 16.90 58.09
CA LEU A 149 6.03 15.50 58.49
C LEU A 149 5.43 14.59 57.41
N GLN A 150 4.36 15.03 56.75
CA GLN A 150 3.70 14.28 55.67
C GLN A 150 4.60 14.13 54.43
N LEU A 151 5.26 15.22 54.00
CA LEU A 151 6.18 15.18 52.86
C LEU A 151 7.43 14.33 53.18
N ARG A 152 7.98 14.41 54.40
CA ARG A 152 9.06 13.51 54.85
C ARG A 152 8.67 12.03 54.76
N ARG A 153 7.46 11.68 55.20
CA ARG A 153 6.93 10.30 55.11
C ARG A 153 6.75 9.84 53.66
N LYS A 154 6.33 10.72 52.75
CA LYS A 154 6.23 10.41 51.31
C LYS A 154 7.61 10.22 50.70
N ALA A 155 8.56 11.14 50.94
CA ALA A 155 9.93 11.03 50.45
C ALA A 155 10.61 9.73 50.92
N ALA A 156 10.42 9.34 52.19
CA ALA A 156 10.93 8.06 52.70
C ALA A 156 10.36 6.83 51.95
N ARG A 157 9.07 6.83 51.58
CA ARG A 157 8.47 5.75 50.78
C ARG A 157 9.04 5.68 49.37
N TYR A 158 9.22 6.83 48.70
CA TYR A 158 9.79 6.86 47.34
C TYR A 158 11.27 6.46 47.32
N ARG A 159 12.06 6.73 48.37
CA ARG A 159 13.45 6.22 48.45
C ARG A 159 13.48 4.69 48.55
N ALA A 160 12.62 4.08 49.36
CA ALA A 160 12.52 2.64 49.44
C ALA A 160 12.10 2.00 48.09
N LEU A 161 11.20 2.64 47.35
CA LEU A 161 10.82 2.19 46.00
C LEU A 161 11.99 2.35 44.98
N LEU A 162 12.78 3.41 45.11
CA LEU A 162 13.97 3.61 44.26
C LEU A 162 15.01 2.50 44.49
N GLU A 163 15.32 2.21 45.75
CA GLU A 163 16.23 1.12 46.15
C GLU A 163 15.74 -0.26 45.66
N GLU A 164 14.42 -0.49 45.60
CA GLU A 164 13.84 -1.72 45.05
C GLU A 164 14.05 -1.82 43.53
N LEU A 165 13.83 -0.73 42.79
CA LEU A 165 14.00 -0.69 41.33
C LEU A 165 15.46 -0.87 40.90
N GLU A 166 16.40 -0.25 41.61
CA GLU A 166 17.85 -0.42 41.38
C GLU A 166 18.29 -1.89 41.59
N GLN A 167 17.73 -2.57 42.60
CA GLN A 167 17.98 -4.00 42.83
C GLN A 167 17.41 -4.89 41.72
N GLN A 168 16.28 -4.51 41.11
CA GLN A 168 15.70 -5.26 39.99
C GLN A 168 16.50 -5.07 38.70
N LEU A 169 16.88 -3.82 38.37
CA LEU A 169 17.74 -3.52 37.21
C LEU A 169 19.06 -4.29 37.22
N THR A 170 19.67 -4.43 38.39
CA THR A 170 20.94 -5.16 38.59
C THR A 170 20.82 -6.67 38.30
N ARG A 171 19.62 -7.25 38.36
CA ARG A 171 19.39 -8.70 38.16
C ARG A 171 19.08 -9.09 36.71
N SER A 172 18.82 -8.12 35.83
CA SER A 172 18.17 -8.35 34.54
C SER A 172 19.06 -8.09 33.31
N GLN A 173 20.39 -8.13 33.45
CA GLN A 173 21.31 -8.04 32.29
C GLN A 173 21.38 -9.37 31.52
N PRO A 174 21.12 -9.39 30.20
CA PRO A 174 21.18 -10.62 29.39
C PRO A 174 22.57 -10.89 28.79
N ASP A 175 23.04 -12.13 28.90
CA ASP A 175 24.20 -12.66 28.17
C ASP A 175 23.90 -12.83 26.66
N GLN A 176 24.90 -12.61 25.80
CA GLN A 176 24.75 -12.72 24.33
C GLN A 176 25.72 -13.75 23.70
N GLY A 177 25.17 -14.62 22.84
CA GLY A 177 25.90 -15.20 21.69
C GLY A 177 25.63 -16.68 21.37
N LEU A 178 25.18 -16.99 20.14
CA LEU A 178 25.91 -17.80 19.13
C LEU A 178 25.07 -18.34 17.94
N ASN A 179 25.65 -18.11 16.74
CA ASN A 179 25.45 -18.63 15.37
C ASN A 179 24.95 -20.08 15.11
N MET A 180 24.30 -20.29 13.94
CA MET A 180 24.75 -21.08 12.73
C MET A 180 23.56 -21.22 11.73
N GLN A 181 23.62 -21.05 10.39
CA GLN A 181 24.47 -21.47 9.24
C GLN A 181 24.15 -22.82 8.53
N THR A 182 23.37 -22.71 7.42
CA THR A 182 23.53 -23.32 6.06
C THR A 182 23.66 -24.85 5.79
N GLY A 183 22.98 -25.34 4.74
CA GLY A 183 23.26 -26.62 4.01
C GLY A 183 22.39 -26.82 2.74
N ARG A 184 22.93 -27.42 1.65
CA ARG A 184 22.33 -27.48 0.27
C ARG A 184 22.73 -28.78 -0.49
N LEU A 185 22.21 -29.01 -1.72
CA LEU A 185 22.64 -29.96 -2.81
C LEU A 185 22.00 -31.39 -2.85
N PRO A 186 22.06 -32.16 -3.99
CA PRO A 186 21.92 -31.82 -5.44
C PRO A 186 21.12 -32.84 -6.32
N LEU A 187 21.10 -32.62 -7.65
CA LEU A 187 20.43 -33.38 -8.75
C LEU A 187 21.30 -34.43 -9.49
N HIS A 188 20.64 -35.36 -10.22
CA HIS A 188 21.08 -36.20 -11.38
C HIS A 188 19.83 -36.93 -11.95
N GLU A 189 19.64 -37.37 -13.22
CA GLU A 189 20.31 -37.15 -14.52
C GLU A 189 19.32 -37.43 -15.72
N GLN A 190 19.73 -38.09 -16.82
CA GLN A 190 19.09 -38.12 -18.16
C GLN A 190 18.69 -39.52 -18.71
N SER A 191 17.68 -39.60 -19.60
CA SER A 191 17.86 -39.77 -21.08
C SER A 191 16.80 -40.61 -21.87
N LYS A 192 16.49 -40.12 -23.10
CA LYS A 192 15.95 -40.81 -24.32
C LYS A 192 14.52 -41.40 -24.37
N ILE A 193 13.80 -41.48 -25.51
CA ILE A 193 13.60 -40.59 -26.70
C ILE A 193 12.45 -41.16 -27.58
N LEU A 194 11.62 -40.29 -28.20
CA LEU A 194 10.57 -40.56 -29.24
C LEU A 194 9.36 -41.48 -28.85
N SER A 195 8.12 -41.29 -29.34
CA SER A 195 7.56 -40.42 -30.40
C SER A 195 6.16 -39.90 -30.04
N ALA A 196 5.86 -38.62 -30.30
CA ALA A 196 4.59 -37.96 -29.94
C ALA A 196 4.32 -36.75 -30.88
N PRO A 197 3.16 -36.05 -30.81
CA PRO A 197 2.82 -34.95 -31.72
C PRO A 197 3.87 -33.84 -31.71
N GLY A 198 4.38 -33.47 -32.89
CA GLY A 198 5.49 -32.54 -33.03
C GLY A 198 5.16 -31.10 -32.65
N LEU A 199 6.17 -30.34 -32.23
CA LEU A 199 6.08 -28.93 -31.81
C LEU A 199 5.40 -28.02 -32.86
N PHE A 200 5.47 -28.36 -34.14
CA PHE A 200 4.80 -27.66 -35.24
C PHE A 200 3.27 -27.57 -35.10
N ALA A 201 2.64 -28.45 -34.31
CA ALA A 201 1.21 -28.38 -34.01
C ALA A 201 0.83 -27.17 -33.12
N LEU A 202 1.81 -26.50 -32.49
CA LEU A 202 1.60 -25.35 -31.62
C LEU A 202 1.38 -24.03 -32.38
N ALA A 203 1.74 -23.95 -33.67
CA ALA A 203 1.47 -22.78 -34.49
C ALA A 203 -0.03 -22.62 -34.76
N SER A 204 -0.57 -21.41 -34.71
CA SER A 204 -1.96 -21.11 -35.07
C SER A 204 -2.20 -21.29 -36.57
N GLU A 205 -3.48 -21.35 -36.98
CA GLU A 205 -3.85 -21.37 -38.40
C GLU A 205 -3.40 -20.09 -39.13
N LYS A 206 -3.43 -18.93 -38.45
CA LYS A 206 -2.95 -17.64 -38.97
C LYS A 206 -1.45 -17.64 -39.22
N ALA A 207 -0.66 -18.11 -38.24
CA ALA A 207 0.79 -18.21 -38.36
C ALA A 207 1.18 -19.19 -39.48
N ARG A 208 0.51 -20.36 -39.56
CA ARG A 208 0.69 -21.32 -40.66
C ARG A 208 0.36 -20.70 -42.02
N TRP A 209 -0.80 -20.04 -42.15
CA TRP A 209 -1.20 -19.36 -43.39
C TRP A 209 -0.16 -18.31 -43.82
N LEU A 210 0.38 -17.51 -42.89
CA LEU A 210 1.40 -16.50 -43.23
C LEU A 210 2.73 -17.13 -43.69
N MET A 211 3.14 -18.23 -43.05
CA MET A 211 4.29 -19.03 -43.47
C MET A 211 4.08 -19.66 -44.86
N GLU A 212 2.89 -20.19 -45.13
CA GLU A 212 2.50 -20.74 -46.44
C GLU A 212 2.47 -19.67 -47.53
N GLN A 213 1.88 -18.48 -47.27
CA GLN A 213 1.89 -17.35 -48.21
C GLN A 213 3.31 -16.85 -48.51
N ALA A 214 4.19 -16.87 -47.51
CA ALA A 214 5.60 -16.56 -47.73
C ALA A 214 6.35 -17.71 -48.42
N GLY A 215 5.88 -18.95 -48.36
CA GLY A 215 6.62 -20.12 -48.83
C GLY A 215 7.84 -20.44 -47.96
N VAL A 216 7.73 -20.24 -46.65
CA VAL A 216 8.78 -20.55 -45.66
C VAL A 216 8.28 -21.56 -44.63
N GLU A 217 9.16 -22.47 -44.21
CA GLU A 217 8.90 -23.35 -43.06
C GLU A 217 9.71 -22.82 -41.87
N ARG A 218 9.02 -22.38 -40.81
CA ARG A 218 9.63 -21.78 -39.61
C ARG A 218 9.04 -22.38 -38.34
N PHE A 219 9.76 -22.21 -37.24
CA PHE A 219 9.23 -22.51 -35.91
C PHE A 219 8.20 -21.43 -35.53
N ALA A 220 7.00 -21.84 -35.14
CA ALA A 220 5.92 -20.95 -34.74
C ALA A 220 5.13 -21.56 -33.57
N VAL A 221 4.61 -20.70 -32.70
CA VAL A 221 3.84 -21.03 -31.49
C VAL A 221 2.77 -19.97 -31.34
N ASP A 222 1.52 -20.39 -31.18
CA ASP A 222 0.35 -19.53 -31.30
C ASP A 222 0.48 -18.64 -32.55
N ASP A 223 0.33 -17.33 -32.41
CA ASP A 223 0.42 -16.35 -33.49
C ASP A 223 1.86 -15.82 -33.73
N CYS A 224 2.90 -16.37 -33.09
CA CYS A 224 4.29 -15.88 -33.15
C CYS A 224 5.19 -16.78 -34.01
N ILE A 225 6.00 -16.20 -34.91
CA ILE A 225 6.86 -16.91 -35.90
C ILE A 225 8.33 -16.50 -35.76
N VAL A 226 9.26 -17.46 -35.66
CA VAL A 226 10.71 -17.18 -35.56
C VAL A 226 11.30 -16.75 -36.92
N LEU A 227 11.90 -15.56 -36.94
CA LEU A 227 12.68 -15.02 -38.06
C LEU A 227 14.13 -15.53 -38.06
N SER A 228 14.77 -15.45 -36.89
CA SER A 228 16.19 -15.68 -36.67
C SER A 228 16.40 -16.10 -35.21
N ALA A 229 17.32 -17.02 -34.93
CA ALA A 229 17.59 -17.47 -33.56
C ALA A 229 19.08 -17.73 -33.34
N SER A 230 19.52 -17.53 -32.11
CA SER A 230 20.83 -17.96 -31.62
C SER A 230 20.92 -19.49 -31.63
N GLU A 231 22.14 -20.04 -31.69
CA GLU A 231 22.35 -21.49 -31.75
C GLU A 231 21.68 -22.20 -30.56
N GLY A 232 20.66 -23.02 -30.85
CA GLY A 232 19.88 -23.73 -29.83
C GLY A 232 19.16 -22.81 -28.82
N PHE A 233 18.91 -21.54 -29.15
CA PHE A 233 18.40 -20.51 -28.22
C PHE A 233 19.31 -20.26 -26.99
N LYS A 234 20.64 -20.47 -27.11
CA LYS A 234 21.62 -20.16 -26.06
C LYS A 234 21.82 -18.65 -25.81
N GLY A 235 21.36 -17.82 -26.74
CA GLY A 235 21.39 -16.37 -26.67
C GLY A 235 22.64 -15.70 -27.24
N TRP A 236 22.46 -14.56 -27.89
CA TRP A 236 23.53 -13.63 -28.29
C TRP A 236 23.79 -12.58 -27.20
N GLU A 237 25.06 -12.28 -26.94
CA GLU A 237 25.49 -11.15 -26.11
C GLU A 237 25.54 -9.84 -26.92
N ARG A 238 25.53 -8.68 -26.23
CA ARG A 238 25.61 -7.33 -26.85
C ARG A 238 26.72 -7.16 -27.88
N ARG A 239 27.91 -7.73 -27.65
CA ARG A 239 29.04 -7.64 -28.61
C ARG A 239 28.86 -8.47 -29.89
N GLN A 240 27.94 -9.44 -29.88
CA GLN A 240 27.63 -10.29 -31.04
C GLN A 240 26.52 -9.68 -31.91
N ILE A 241 26.13 -8.43 -31.67
CA ILE A 241 24.97 -7.81 -32.29
C ILE A 241 25.37 -6.42 -32.79
N GLN A 242 25.21 -6.18 -34.09
CA GLN A 242 25.63 -4.96 -34.76
C GLN A 242 24.40 -4.26 -35.32
N ILE A 243 24.02 -3.14 -34.71
CA ILE A 243 22.86 -2.34 -35.11
C ILE A 243 23.34 -1.12 -35.90
N THR A 244 22.82 -0.96 -37.11
CA THR A 244 22.98 0.25 -37.94
C THR A 244 21.66 1.00 -37.96
N THR A 245 21.62 2.24 -37.46
CA THR A 245 20.41 3.08 -37.50
C THR A 245 20.45 4.02 -38.70
N LEU A 246 19.33 4.14 -39.40
CA LEU A 246 19.15 5.09 -40.50
C LEU A 246 18.70 6.45 -39.95
N ALA A 247 19.18 7.55 -40.55
CA ALA A 247 18.84 8.90 -40.09
C ALA A 247 17.43 9.39 -40.50
N LYS A 248 16.68 8.59 -41.26
CA LYS A 248 15.33 8.92 -41.76
C LYS A 248 14.45 7.67 -41.72
N PRO A 249 13.11 7.82 -41.57
CA PRO A 249 12.17 6.73 -41.75
C PRO A 249 12.35 6.02 -43.10
N TRP A 250 12.08 4.72 -43.12
CA TRP A 250 12.07 3.95 -44.36
C TRP A 250 10.85 4.33 -45.21
N PRO A 251 10.98 4.54 -46.53
CA PRO A 251 9.85 4.92 -47.38
C PRO A 251 8.83 3.78 -47.50
N LEU A 252 7.56 4.13 -47.37
CA LEU A 252 6.44 3.22 -47.61
C LEU A 252 6.15 3.06 -49.11
N PRO A 253 5.61 1.92 -49.56
CA PRO A 253 4.96 1.80 -50.86
C PRO A 253 3.86 2.87 -51.05
N ASP A 254 3.70 3.39 -52.26
CA ASP A 254 2.77 4.50 -52.56
C ASP A 254 1.31 4.19 -52.16
N ASP A 255 0.87 2.94 -52.30
CA ASP A 255 -0.48 2.51 -51.95
C ASP A 255 -0.69 2.41 -50.43
N LEU A 256 0.31 1.93 -49.68
CA LEU A 256 0.31 1.93 -48.23
C LEU A 256 0.41 3.35 -47.66
N ALA A 257 1.19 4.24 -48.28
CA ALA A 257 1.25 5.66 -47.94
C ALA A 257 -0.10 6.38 -48.17
N ALA A 258 -0.83 6.01 -49.22
CA ALA A 258 -2.18 6.52 -49.49
C ALA A 258 -3.21 6.04 -48.45
N ILE A 259 -3.17 4.76 -48.04
CA ILE A 259 -3.99 4.25 -46.93
C ILE A 259 -3.64 4.98 -45.63
N LEU A 260 -2.36 5.09 -45.29
CA LEU A 260 -1.90 5.76 -44.08
C LEU A 260 -2.40 7.22 -44.02
N THR A 261 -2.28 7.96 -45.12
CA THR A 261 -2.77 9.35 -45.21
C THR A 261 -4.28 9.45 -44.93
N LYS A 262 -5.06 8.46 -45.39
CA LYS A 262 -6.51 8.38 -45.12
C LYS A 262 -6.80 8.05 -43.65
N GLN A 263 -6.06 7.12 -43.05
CA GLN A 263 -6.30 6.70 -41.66
C GLN A 263 -5.80 7.72 -40.63
N GLN A 264 -4.74 8.48 -40.93
CA GLN A 264 -4.26 9.58 -40.08
C GLN A 264 -5.33 10.65 -39.81
N THR A 265 -6.32 10.85 -40.69
CA THR A 265 -7.44 11.79 -40.43
C THR A 265 -8.47 11.28 -39.41
N VAL A 266 -8.35 10.03 -38.96
CA VAL A 266 -9.25 9.37 -38.00
C VAL A 266 -8.62 9.23 -36.62
N LEU A 267 -7.28 9.30 -36.53
CA LEU A 267 -6.57 9.29 -35.25
C LEU A 267 -6.80 10.60 -34.49
N ASP A 268 -7.07 10.48 -33.20
CA ASP A 268 -7.27 11.60 -32.28
C ASP A 268 -5.96 12.41 -32.10
N GLU A 269 -6.06 13.75 -32.04
CA GLU A 269 -4.91 14.65 -31.86
C GLU A 269 -4.22 14.45 -30.50
N HIS A 270 -4.87 13.71 -29.58
CA HIS A 270 -4.41 13.44 -28.23
C HIS A 270 -3.47 12.23 -28.07
N ALA A 271 -3.23 11.43 -29.11
CA ALA A 271 -2.31 10.28 -29.02
C ALA A 271 -0.84 10.74 -29.02
N LEU A 272 -0.05 10.30 -28.02
CA LEU A 272 1.38 10.57 -27.95
C LEU A 272 2.13 9.86 -29.08
N ASN A 273 2.54 10.63 -30.09
CA ASN A 273 3.25 10.10 -31.25
C ASN A 273 4.74 9.88 -30.97
N ALA A 274 5.05 8.88 -30.15
CA ALA A 274 6.43 8.51 -29.84
C ALA A 274 7.18 8.01 -31.10
N PRO A 275 8.47 8.37 -31.27
CA PRO A 275 9.33 7.80 -32.29
C PRO A 275 9.89 6.45 -31.82
N HIS A 276 9.68 5.40 -32.60
CA HIS A 276 10.23 4.05 -32.38
C HIS A 276 11.17 3.65 -33.52
N TYR A 277 11.80 2.48 -33.42
CA TYR A 277 12.48 1.84 -34.55
C TYR A 277 11.61 0.80 -35.24
N GLN A 278 11.75 0.67 -36.55
CA GLN A 278 11.30 -0.47 -37.38
C GLN A 278 12.51 -1.25 -37.91
N LEU A 279 12.38 -2.57 -38.06
CA LEU A 279 13.42 -3.39 -38.69
C LEU A 279 13.37 -3.23 -40.22
N VAL A 280 14.47 -2.79 -40.84
CA VAL A 280 14.60 -2.68 -42.30
C VAL A 280 15.20 -3.94 -42.89
N ALA A 281 16.28 -4.45 -42.29
CA ALA A 281 17.01 -5.63 -42.77
C ALA A 281 17.76 -6.34 -41.62
N MET A 282 18.00 -7.65 -41.79
CA MET A 282 18.82 -8.45 -40.89
C MET A 282 19.74 -9.41 -41.67
N THR A 283 20.81 -9.91 -41.03
CA THR A 283 21.53 -11.10 -41.51
C THR A 283 20.79 -12.38 -41.13
N PRO A 284 20.60 -13.34 -42.04
CA PRO A 284 19.99 -14.63 -41.71
C PRO A 284 20.81 -15.40 -40.66
N ALA A 285 20.14 -16.14 -39.77
CA ALA A 285 20.77 -16.96 -38.72
C ALA A 285 21.78 -18.02 -39.21
N TRP A 286 21.78 -18.33 -40.52
CA TRP A 286 22.61 -19.38 -41.13
C TRP A 286 23.81 -18.84 -41.91
N SER A 287 24.13 -17.55 -41.81
CA SER A 287 25.41 -17.05 -42.30
C SER A 287 26.54 -17.51 -41.38
N ASP A 288 27.72 -17.82 -41.93
CA ASP A 288 28.97 -18.15 -41.20
C ASP A 288 29.55 -16.94 -40.41
N LEU A 289 28.71 -16.03 -39.94
CA LEU A 289 29.07 -14.81 -39.22
C LEU A 289 28.85 -15.01 -37.73
N ASP A 290 29.87 -14.71 -36.92
CA ASP A 290 29.82 -14.76 -35.45
C ASP A 290 28.87 -13.73 -34.80
N CYS A 291 28.14 -12.95 -35.61
CA CYS A 291 27.31 -11.84 -35.15
C CYS A 291 26.03 -11.64 -35.98
N LEU A 292 24.95 -11.27 -35.28
CA LEU A 292 23.70 -10.78 -35.87
C LEU A 292 23.87 -9.31 -36.29
N LYS A 293 23.57 -8.97 -37.54
CA LYS A 293 23.56 -7.58 -38.01
C LYS A 293 22.14 -7.14 -38.32
N LEU A 294 21.75 -5.97 -37.82
CA LEU A 294 20.41 -5.38 -37.99
C LEU A 294 20.55 -3.97 -38.58
N VAL A 295 19.62 -3.61 -39.45
CA VAL A 295 19.42 -2.23 -39.93
C VAL A 295 18.06 -1.76 -39.45
N LEU A 296 18.04 -0.67 -38.68
CA LEU A 296 16.82 -0.08 -38.13
C LEU A 296 16.57 1.30 -38.73
N ALA A 297 15.31 1.68 -38.90
CA ALA A 297 14.92 3.05 -39.26
C ALA A 297 13.95 3.62 -38.23
N PRO A 298 13.89 4.95 -38.04
CA PRO A 298 12.81 5.58 -37.30
C PRO A 298 11.44 5.25 -37.88
N LEU A 299 10.45 5.19 -37.00
CA LEU A 299 9.04 4.97 -37.23
C LEU A 299 8.27 5.89 -36.28
N ARG A 300 7.16 6.49 -36.73
CA ARG A 300 6.27 7.24 -35.85
C ARG A 300 5.18 6.30 -35.34
N PHE A 301 4.89 6.29 -34.04
CA PHE A 301 3.85 5.42 -33.47
C PHE A 301 2.51 5.57 -34.20
N ASN A 302 2.11 6.80 -34.54
CA ASN A 302 0.86 7.06 -35.25
C ASN A 302 0.82 6.44 -36.66
N ASP A 303 1.97 6.22 -37.31
CA ASP A 303 1.99 5.55 -38.63
C ASP A 303 1.66 4.07 -38.53
N TYR A 304 2.13 3.42 -37.46
CA TYR A 304 1.78 2.05 -37.11
C TYR A 304 0.34 1.94 -36.61
N ALA A 305 -0.05 2.77 -35.64
CA ALA A 305 -1.37 2.75 -35.02
C ALA A 305 -2.52 3.06 -36.01
N ALA A 306 -2.26 3.87 -37.04
CA ALA A 306 -3.22 4.14 -38.13
C ALA A 306 -3.48 2.91 -39.03
N LEU A 307 -2.50 2.01 -39.17
CA LEU A 307 -2.58 0.85 -40.06
C LEU A 307 -3.05 -0.41 -39.34
N LEU A 308 -2.78 -0.54 -38.04
CA LEU A 308 -3.11 -1.71 -37.24
C LEU A 308 -4.59 -2.17 -37.34
N PRO A 309 -5.61 -1.28 -37.26
CA PRO A 309 -7.02 -1.70 -37.36
C PRO A 309 -7.42 -2.22 -38.74
N VAL A 310 -6.64 -1.91 -39.79
CA VAL A 310 -6.97 -2.19 -41.19
C VAL A 310 -5.99 -3.16 -41.86
N LEU A 311 -5.15 -3.86 -41.09
CA LEU A 311 -4.21 -4.84 -41.63
C LEU A 311 -4.87 -5.95 -42.44
N ASP A 312 -6.08 -6.35 -42.03
CA ASP A 312 -6.89 -7.41 -42.64
C ASP A 312 -8.03 -6.86 -43.54
N GLU A 313 -8.17 -5.53 -43.70
CA GLU A 313 -9.16 -4.94 -44.61
C GLU A 313 -8.66 -4.97 -46.08
N PRO A 314 -9.49 -5.39 -47.05
CA PRO A 314 -9.08 -5.51 -48.46
C PRO A 314 -9.01 -4.15 -49.20
N LEU A 315 -8.06 -3.32 -48.80
CA LEU A 315 -7.89 -1.93 -49.25
C LEU A 315 -6.93 -1.74 -50.43
N LEU A 316 -6.11 -2.75 -50.75
CA LEU A 316 -5.04 -2.65 -51.75
C LEU A 316 -5.44 -3.35 -53.05
N SER A 317 -5.08 -2.79 -54.20
CA SER A 317 -5.25 -3.50 -55.48
C SER A 317 -4.05 -4.40 -55.78
N SER A 318 -4.34 -5.61 -56.24
CA SER A 318 -3.38 -6.52 -56.89
C SER A 318 -3.28 -6.25 -58.40
N HIS A 319 -2.30 -6.86 -59.07
CA HIS A 319 -2.14 -6.75 -60.52
C HIS A 319 -3.28 -7.37 -61.34
N ASP A 320 -4.06 -8.30 -60.78
CA ASP A 320 -5.22 -8.91 -61.46
C ASP A 320 -6.55 -8.25 -61.08
N GLY A 321 -6.51 -7.15 -60.32
CA GLY A 321 -7.68 -6.37 -59.92
C GLY A 321 -8.42 -6.92 -58.70
N ARG A 322 -8.00 -8.04 -58.10
CA ARG A 322 -8.49 -8.44 -56.76
C ARG A 322 -8.07 -7.40 -55.72
N SER A 323 -8.99 -7.07 -54.82
CA SER A 323 -8.67 -6.39 -53.57
C SER A 323 -7.95 -7.34 -52.61
N LEU A 324 -6.85 -6.88 -52.02
CA LEU A 324 -6.04 -7.57 -51.03
C LEU A 324 -5.96 -6.73 -49.76
N SER A 325 -5.81 -7.39 -48.64
CA SER A 325 -5.44 -6.77 -47.38
C SER A 325 -3.96 -6.38 -47.33
N ILE A 326 -3.60 -5.50 -46.39
CA ILE A 326 -2.18 -5.16 -46.12
C ILE A 326 -1.41 -6.43 -45.77
N ARG A 327 -2.03 -7.32 -44.99
CA ARG A 327 -1.45 -8.60 -44.60
C ARG A 327 -1.26 -9.58 -45.77
N GLU A 328 -2.23 -9.69 -46.67
CA GLU A 328 -2.08 -10.53 -47.87
C GLU A 328 -1.00 -9.99 -48.83
N LYS A 329 -0.94 -8.67 -49.04
CA LYS A 329 0.00 -8.07 -50.00
C LYS A 329 1.42 -7.95 -49.45
N TYR A 330 1.56 -7.62 -48.16
CA TYR A 330 2.84 -7.25 -47.55
C TYR A 330 3.25 -8.12 -46.34
N GLY A 331 2.35 -8.90 -45.75
CA GLY A 331 2.65 -9.71 -44.54
C GLY A 331 3.79 -10.71 -44.75
N SER A 332 3.88 -11.33 -45.92
CA SER A 332 4.98 -12.23 -46.26
C SER A 332 6.34 -11.52 -46.26
N ALA A 333 6.40 -10.22 -46.57
CA ALA A 333 7.65 -9.44 -46.54
C ALA A 333 8.23 -9.30 -45.13
N ALA A 334 7.40 -9.33 -44.08
CA ALA A 334 7.87 -9.34 -42.69
C ALA A 334 8.74 -10.58 -42.37
N LEU A 335 8.46 -11.72 -43.02
CA LEU A 335 9.24 -12.96 -42.86
C LEU A 335 10.55 -12.99 -43.67
N TYR A 336 10.77 -11.99 -44.53
CA TYR A 336 11.77 -12.05 -45.60
C TYR A 336 12.95 -11.08 -45.51
N ALA A 337 13.04 -10.24 -44.48
CA ALA A 337 14.06 -9.18 -44.33
C ALA A 337 15.48 -9.63 -44.73
N ARG A 338 15.87 -9.34 -45.98
CA ARG A 338 17.08 -9.86 -46.64
C ARG A 338 17.95 -8.71 -47.16
N PHE A 339 19.26 -8.92 -47.10
CA PHE A 339 20.28 -7.93 -47.46
C PHE A 339 20.37 -7.59 -48.97
N SER A 340 19.67 -8.32 -49.84
CA SER A 340 19.78 -8.20 -51.30
C SER A 340 18.85 -7.12 -51.88
N TYR A 341 19.21 -5.85 -51.70
CA TYR A 341 18.90 -4.65 -52.51
C TYR A 341 17.48 -4.39 -53.10
N GLY A 342 16.44 -5.16 -52.76
CA GLY A 342 15.09 -5.00 -53.31
C GLY A 342 13.93 -5.34 -52.36
N ASN A 343 14.14 -6.22 -51.38
CA ASN A 343 13.07 -6.70 -50.48
C ASN A 343 13.39 -6.34 -49.02
N ALA A 344 13.21 -5.07 -48.66
CA ALA A 344 13.17 -4.64 -47.27
C ALA A 344 11.83 -5.07 -46.61
N ALA A 345 11.74 -5.03 -45.28
CA ALA A 345 10.44 -5.12 -44.63
C ALA A 345 9.58 -3.90 -45.03
N LEU A 346 8.38 -4.16 -45.56
CA LEU A 346 7.51 -3.11 -46.13
C LEU A 346 6.43 -2.60 -45.17
N ILE A 347 6.27 -3.27 -44.02
CA ILE A 347 5.25 -2.93 -43.03
C ILE A 347 5.90 -2.07 -41.94
N PRO A 348 5.40 -0.86 -41.68
CA PRO A 348 5.92 0.04 -40.65
C PRO A 348 5.43 -0.40 -39.26
N ALA A 349 5.96 -1.52 -38.78
CA ALA A 349 5.70 -2.02 -37.43
C ALA A 349 6.92 -1.82 -36.52
N PRO A 350 6.72 -1.56 -35.22
CA PRO A 350 7.82 -1.32 -34.29
C PRO A 350 8.65 -2.58 -34.07
N VAL A 351 9.92 -2.37 -33.72
CA VAL A 351 10.74 -3.37 -33.04
C VAL A 351 10.38 -3.32 -31.57
N SER A 352 9.75 -4.37 -31.10
CA SER A 352 9.50 -4.61 -29.68
C SER A 352 10.57 -5.54 -29.12
N ILE A 353 10.77 -5.47 -27.82
CA ILE A 353 11.51 -6.44 -27.05
C ILE A 353 10.53 -7.23 -26.17
N GLN A 354 10.76 -8.53 -26.08
CA GLN A 354 9.92 -9.48 -25.37
C GLN A 354 10.81 -10.13 -24.32
N CYS A 355 10.79 -9.58 -23.11
CA CYS A 355 11.66 -10.00 -22.05
C CYS A 355 11.08 -11.23 -21.33
N LEU A 356 11.96 -12.10 -20.83
CA LEU A 356 11.67 -13.18 -19.90
C LEU A 356 12.65 -13.10 -18.73
N LEU A 357 12.13 -12.92 -17.52
CA LEU A 357 12.91 -12.83 -16.29
C LEU A 357 13.06 -14.22 -15.66
N GLN A 358 14.31 -14.61 -15.39
CA GLN A 358 14.67 -15.74 -14.54
C GLN A 358 15.30 -15.22 -13.25
N THR A 359 14.75 -15.59 -12.09
CA THR A 359 15.22 -15.14 -10.77
C THR A 359 16.31 -16.04 -10.20
N GLN A 360 17.05 -15.55 -9.20
CA GLN A 360 18.14 -16.26 -8.52
C GLN A 360 17.69 -17.58 -7.87
N ASP A 361 16.43 -17.65 -7.43
CA ASP A 361 15.79 -18.84 -6.87
C ASP A 361 15.18 -19.76 -7.94
N GLU A 362 15.64 -19.65 -9.20
CA GLU A 362 15.26 -20.52 -10.32
C GLU A 362 13.75 -20.52 -10.60
N ARG A 363 13.18 -19.31 -10.74
CA ARG A 363 11.78 -19.10 -11.13
C ARG A 363 11.67 -18.20 -12.34
N LEU A 364 10.65 -18.42 -13.18
CA LEU A 364 10.28 -17.53 -14.28
C LEU A 364 9.14 -16.61 -13.84
N VAL A 365 9.30 -15.30 -14.06
CA VAL A 365 8.27 -14.30 -13.69
C VAL A 365 7.17 -14.28 -14.74
N LEU A 366 5.92 -14.30 -14.27
CA LEU A 366 4.71 -14.17 -15.09
C LEU A 366 3.89 -12.97 -14.58
N VAL A 367 3.35 -12.19 -15.50
CA VAL A 367 2.61 -10.96 -15.22
C VAL A 367 1.23 -11.08 -15.84
N GLN A 368 0.16 -10.77 -15.10
CA GLN A 368 -1.15 -10.61 -15.74
C GLN A 368 -1.37 -9.14 -16.09
N ARG A 369 -1.60 -8.83 -17.36
CA ARG A 369 -1.89 -7.47 -17.83
C ARG A 369 -3.20 -6.96 -17.23
N SER A 370 -3.28 -5.67 -16.92
CA SER A 370 -4.48 -5.06 -16.34
C SER A 370 -5.66 -5.05 -17.33
N ALA A 371 -6.84 -4.65 -16.87
CA ALA A 371 -8.00 -4.52 -17.74
C ALA A 371 -8.01 -3.21 -18.55
N ALA A 372 -7.06 -2.30 -18.29
CA ALA A 372 -7.06 -0.95 -18.84
C ALA A 372 -6.00 -0.70 -19.93
N VAL A 373 -5.04 -1.61 -20.09
CA VAL A 373 -4.09 -1.56 -21.22
C VAL A 373 -4.81 -1.72 -22.56
N ALA A 374 -4.36 -0.98 -23.58
CA ALA A 374 -4.99 -1.01 -24.91
C ALA A 374 -4.81 -2.37 -25.62
N PHE A 375 -3.67 -3.03 -25.42
CA PHE A 375 -3.32 -4.30 -26.07
C PHE A 375 -3.37 -5.46 -25.08
N TYR A 376 -4.16 -6.48 -25.47
CA TYR A 376 -4.32 -7.75 -24.77
C TYR A 376 -4.64 -7.61 -23.26
N PRO A 377 -5.68 -6.84 -22.88
CA PRO A 377 -6.07 -6.68 -21.49
C PRO A 377 -6.39 -8.03 -20.83
N ARG A 378 -6.07 -8.16 -19.54
CA ARG A 378 -6.25 -9.38 -18.72
C ARG A 378 -5.44 -10.62 -19.15
N CYS A 379 -4.61 -10.52 -20.20
CA CYS A 379 -3.81 -11.64 -20.68
C CYS A 379 -2.57 -11.87 -19.81
N TRP A 380 -2.13 -13.11 -19.69
CA TRP A 380 -0.88 -13.48 -19.02
C TRP A 380 0.31 -13.28 -19.96
N SER A 381 1.27 -12.44 -19.56
CA SER A 381 2.57 -12.25 -20.19
C SER A 381 3.66 -13.06 -19.47
N ALA A 382 4.59 -13.64 -20.23
CA ALA A 382 5.76 -14.32 -19.69
C ALA A 382 6.86 -13.28 -19.40
N SER A 383 6.69 -12.57 -18.28
CA SER A 383 7.38 -11.31 -17.91
C SER A 383 6.80 -10.09 -18.63
N PHE A 384 7.60 -9.26 -19.32
CA PHE A 384 7.18 -7.95 -19.84
C PHE A 384 7.60 -7.69 -21.28
N GLU A 385 7.11 -6.60 -21.85
CA GLU A 385 7.21 -6.23 -23.26
C GLU A 385 7.46 -4.74 -23.35
N GLU A 386 8.31 -4.30 -24.27
CA GLU A 386 8.72 -2.90 -24.36
C GLU A 386 9.05 -2.56 -25.83
N THR A 387 8.91 -1.30 -26.23
CA THR A 387 9.21 -0.85 -27.60
C THR A 387 10.59 -0.20 -27.69
N MET A 388 11.33 -0.45 -28.77
CA MET A 388 12.63 0.19 -28.95
C MET A 388 12.43 1.62 -29.48
N ASN A 389 12.68 2.62 -28.62
CA ASN A 389 12.46 4.03 -28.90
C ASN A 389 13.57 4.62 -29.79
N ALA A 390 13.20 5.44 -30.77
CA ALA A 390 14.14 6.19 -31.60
C ALA A 390 14.36 7.61 -31.03
N PRO A 391 15.48 8.29 -31.32
CA PRO A 391 15.70 9.66 -30.88
C PRO A 391 14.68 10.63 -31.51
N GLY A 392 14.08 11.51 -30.71
CA GLY A 392 13.12 12.50 -31.22
C GLY A 392 12.42 13.30 -30.12
N GLN A 393 11.35 14.02 -30.49
CA GLN A 393 10.56 14.82 -29.54
C GLN A 393 9.26 14.11 -29.17
N VAL A 394 9.01 13.96 -27.86
CA VAL A 394 7.76 13.45 -27.28
C VAL A 394 7.25 14.49 -26.29
N ALA A 395 6.00 14.94 -26.45
CA ALA A 395 5.39 15.99 -25.63
C ALA A 395 6.24 17.28 -25.46
N GLY A 396 7.07 17.62 -26.45
CA GLY A 396 7.99 18.77 -26.41
C GLY A 396 9.35 18.51 -25.74
N HIS A 397 9.55 17.34 -25.13
CA HIS A 397 10.83 16.91 -24.56
C HIS A 397 11.62 16.07 -25.57
N PHE A 398 12.95 16.21 -25.58
CA PHE A 398 13.81 15.38 -26.44
C PHE A 398 14.17 14.07 -25.72
N GLN A 399 13.78 12.94 -26.32
CA GLN A 399 14.14 11.60 -25.87
C GLN A 399 15.40 11.14 -26.61
N SER A 400 16.37 10.59 -25.88
CA SER A 400 17.67 10.16 -26.45
C SER A 400 17.56 8.95 -27.39
N GLY A 401 16.48 8.19 -27.31
CA GLY A 401 16.31 6.91 -27.98
C GLY A 401 17.14 5.78 -27.35
N ASP A 402 16.77 4.54 -27.65
CA ASP A 402 17.48 3.33 -27.28
C ASP A 402 18.57 3.05 -28.33
N ALA A 403 19.85 3.02 -27.94
CA ALA A 403 20.95 2.76 -28.89
C ALA A 403 21.05 1.27 -29.28
N HIS A 404 20.56 0.39 -28.41
CA HIS A 404 20.46 -1.04 -28.60
C HIS A 404 19.19 -1.56 -27.90
N PHE A 405 18.63 -2.67 -28.37
CA PHE A 405 17.51 -3.32 -27.69
C PHE A 405 17.84 -3.80 -26.25
N PHE A 406 19.12 -3.88 -25.86
CA PHE A 406 19.49 -4.15 -24.47
C PHE A 406 19.31 -2.90 -23.60
N ASP A 407 19.43 -1.69 -24.17
CA ASP A 407 19.14 -0.44 -23.46
C ASP A 407 17.63 -0.32 -23.22
N ALA A 408 16.82 -0.64 -24.24
CA ALA A 408 15.37 -0.79 -24.08
C ALA A 408 15.02 -1.83 -23.00
N ALA A 409 15.78 -2.94 -22.91
CA ALA A 409 15.52 -3.98 -21.91
C ALA A 409 15.86 -3.56 -20.48
N TYR A 410 16.93 -2.77 -20.28
CA TYR A 410 17.20 -2.15 -18.98
C TYR A 410 16.15 -1.09 -18.63
N ARG A 411 15.76 -0.26 -19.58
CA ARG A 411 14.72 0.76 -19.39
C ARG A 411 13.38 0.13 -19.01
N GLY A 412 12.89 -0.84 -19.78
CA GLY A 412 11.66 -1.55 -19.45
C GLY A 412 11.76 -2.33 -18.13
N LEU A 413 12.94 -2.86 -17.76
CA LEU A 413 13.15 -3.50 -16.45
C LEU A 413 13.03 -2.50 -15.27
N GLU A 414 13.50 -1.27 -15.46
CA GLU A 414 13.36 -0.17 -14.49
C GLU A 414 11.91 0.33 -14.44
N GLU A 415 11.27 0.56 -15.59
CA GLU A 415 9.91 1.09 -15.69
C GLU A 415 8.85 0.07 -15.22
N GLU A 416 8.94 -1.19 -15.66
CA GLU A 416 7.96 -2.25 -15.37
C GLU A 416 8.18 -2.95 -14.02
N PHE A 417 9.39 -2.96 -13.45
CA PHE A 417 9.68 -3.69 -12.18
C PHE A 417 10.36 -2.85 -11.09
N GLY A 418 10.79 -1.62 -11.37
CA GLY A 418 11.58 -0.84 -10.42
C GLY A 418 12.94 -1.47 -10.11
N LEU A 419 13.48 -2.23 -11.07
CA LEU A 419 14.72 -2.99 -10.92
C LEU A 419 15.87 -2.28 -11.67
N PRO A 420 16.97 -1.91 -10.97
CA PRO A 420 18.10 -1.23 -11.58
C PRO A 420 18.99 -2.21 -12.35
N ALA A 421 19.89 -1.68 -13.20
CA ALA A 421 20.77 -2.49 -14.04
C ALA A 421 21.67 -3.46 -13.26
N GLU A 422 22.05 -3.10 -12.03
CA GLU A 422 22.85 -3.92 -11.11
C GLU A 422 22.11 -5.18 -10.63
N ALA A 423 20.79 -5.26 -10.78
CA ALA A 423 20.02 -6.47 -10.48
C ALA A 423 20.20 -7.57 -11.54
N VAL A 424 20.82 -7.28 -12.69
CA VAL A 424 20.99 -8.22 -13.81
C VAL A 424 22.33 -8.96 -13.71
N GLU A 425 22.26 -10.28 -13.63
CA GLU A 425 23.44 -11.18 -13.70
C GLU A 425 23.85 -11.44 -15.16
N GLU A 426 22.87 -11.71 -16.03
CA GLU A 426 23.09 -12.07 -17.44
C GLU A 426 21.93 -11.57 -18.29
N MET A 427 22.23 -10.99 -19.47
CA MET A 427 21.21 -10.55 -20.42
C MET A 427 21.57 -10.99 -21.84
N LYS A 428 20.65 -11.67 -22.53
CA LYS A 428 20.91 -12.33 -23.82
C LYS A 428 19.69 -12.30 -24.74
N ALA A 429 19.90 -11.99 -26.02
CA ALA A 429 18.85 -12.09 -27.04
C ALA A 429 18.78 -13.50 -27.62
N LEU A 430 17.66 -14.19 -27.44
CA LEU A 430 17.47 -15.57 -27.88
C LEU A 430 17.13 -15.65 -29.37
N SER A 431 16.25 -14.77 -29.85
CA SER A 431 15.71 -14.79 -31.21
C SER A 431 15.10 -13.45 -31.64
N LEU A 432 14.79 -13.34 -32.94
CA LEU A 432 13.89 -12.35 -33.53
C LEU A 432 12.67 -13.09 -34.08
N ASN A 433 11.49 -12.51 -33.91
CA ASN A 433 10.21 -13.11 -34.23
C ASN A 433 9.30 -12.09 -34.90
N VAL A 434 8.21 -12.55 -35.51
CA VAL A 434 7.07 -11.73 -35.92
C VAL A 434 5.84 -12.18 -35.17
N GLU A 435 5.18 -11.25 -34.48
CA GLU A 435 3.82 -11.44 -33.98
C GLU A 435 2.83 -11.25 -35.15
N TYR A 436 1.98 -12.25 -35.43
CA TYR A 436 1.03 -12.15 -36.53
C TYR A 436 0.07 -10.96 -36.37
N PRO A 437 -0.71 -10.79 -35.28
CA PRO A 437 -1.71 -9.71 -35.15
C PRO A 437 -1.21 -8.33 -35.58
N THR A 438 -0.03 -7.93 -35.09
CA THR A 438 0.60 -6.62 -35.20
C THR A 438 1.57 -6.50 -36.37
N LEU A 439 2.15 -7.62 -36.81
CA LEU A 439 3.32 -7.68 -37.70
C LEU A 439 4.56 -6.97 -37.15
N SER A 440 4.61 -6.73 -35.84
CA SER A 440 5.79 -6.23 -35.12
C SER A 440 6.94 -7.22 -35.20
N VAL A 441 8.16 -6.71 -35.02
CA VAL A 441 9.36 -7.56 -34.89
C VAL A 441 9.75 -7.62 -33.43
N ASP A 442 9.63 -8.80 -32.83
CA ASP A 442 9.94 -9.03 -31.43
C ASP A 442 11.35 -9.60 -31.25
N VAL A 443 12.22 -8.86 -30.55
CA VAL A 443 13.51 -9.39 -30.04
C VAL A 443 13.26 -10.06 -28.70
N PHE A 444 13.42 -11.38 -28.62
CA PHE A 444 13.21 -12.11 -27.38
C PHE A 444 14.46 -12.07 -26.51
N ILE A 445 14.36 -11.58 -25.28
CA ILE A 445 15.50 -11.36 -24.38
C ILE A 445 15.31 -12.16 -23.09
N LEU A 446 16.27 -13.02 -22.76
CA LEU A 446 16.39 -13.62 -21.43
C LEU A 446 17.19 -12.68 -20.53
N ILE A 447 16.63 -12.35 -19.37
CA ILE A 447 17.28 -11.61 -18.30
C ILE A 447 17.36 -12.52 -17.08
N LYS A 448 18.56 -12.82 -16.59
CA LYS A 448 18.76 -13.45 -15.28
C LYS A 448 19.01 -12.39 -14.23
N LEU A 449 18.32 -12.50 -13.11
CA LEU A 449 18.37 -11.55 -12.01
C LEU A 449 19.16 -12.13 -10.83
N ALA A 450 20.00 -11.31 -10.23
CA ALA A 450 20.73 -11.62 -8.99
C ALA A 450 19.84 -11.61 -7.73
N LEU A 451 18.51 -11.49 -7.90
CA LEU A 451 17.50 -11.38 -6.85
C LEU A 451 16.53 -12.57 -6.87
N PRO A 452 16.06 -13.05 -5.70
CA PRO A 452 14.99 -14.03 -5.63
C PRO A 452 13.63 -13.41 -5.99
N PHE A 453 12.66 -14.24 -6.39
CA PHE A 453 11.34 -13.78 -6.83
C PHE A 453 10.61 -12.90 -5.81
N ALA A 454 10.73 -13.18 -4.50
CA ALA A 454 10.11 -12.36 -3.46
C ALA A 454 10.56 -10.90 -3.54
N ALA A 455 11.88 -10.65 -3.66
CA ALA A 455 12.43 -9.30 -3.79
C ALA A 455 12.04 -8.63 -5.12
N VAL A 456 11.93 -9.39 -6.20
CA VAL A 456 11.44 -8.88 -7.50
C VAL A 456 9.98 -8.43 -7.41
N LYS A 457 9.11 -9.23 -6.78
CA LYS A 457 7.70 -8.87 -6.56
C LYS A 457 7.57 -7.66 -5.63
N GLU A 458 8.36 -7.61 -4.56
CA GLU A 458 8.38 -6.48 -3.63
C GLU A 458 8.83 -5.18 -4.32
N ARG A 459 9.85 -5.24 -5.19
CA ARG A 459 10.30 -4.10 -5.99
C ARG A 459 9.23 -3.62 -6.98
N TRP A 460 8.59 -4.54 -7.69
CA TRP A 460 7.47 -4.21 -8.57
C TRP A 460 6.33 -3.51 -7.83
N LEU A 461 5.95 -4.01 -6.65
CA LEU A 461 4.84 -3.46 -5.85
C LEU A 461 5.03 -1.99 -5.40
N ILE A 462 6.27 -1.51 -5.29
CA ILE A 462 6.59 -0.27 -4.58
C ILE A 462 7.40 0.73 -5.43
N SER A 463 8.17 0.23 -6.40
CA SER A 463 9.11 1.02 -7.20
C SER A 463 8.87 0.97 -8.71
N ALA A 464 8.08 0.03 -9.23
CA ALA A 464 7.74 0.05 -10.66
C ALA A 464 6.93 1.30 -10.99
N ARG A 465 7.32 1.96 -12.07
CA ARG A 465 6.68 3.18 -12.57
C ARG A 465 5.31 2.85 -13.16
N ASP A 466 5.28 1.82 -13.99
CA ASP A 466 4.11 1.44 -14.77
C ASP A 466 3.41 0.21 -14.16
N ARG A 467 3.60 -0.01 -12.84
CA ARG A 467 3.05 -1.11 -12.03
C ARG A 467 1.60 -1.46 -12.39
N ASP A 468 0.75 -0.45 -12.51
CA ASP A 468 -0.70 -0.59 -12.69
C ASP A 468 -1.08 -1.05 -14.14
N GLU A 469 -0.13 -1.17 -15.08
CA GLU A 469 -0.29 -1.97 -16.32
C GLU A 469 -0.37 -3.48 -16.04
N ALA A 470 0.14 -3.92 -14.88
CA ALA A 470 0.01 -5.27 -14.37
C ALA A 470 -1.07 -5.33 -13.26
N LEU A 471 -1.93 -6.35 -13.34
CA LEU A 471 -2.89 -6.68 -12.29
C LEU A 471 -2.21 -7.42 -11.14
N GLN A 472 -1.38 -8.42 -11.48
CA GLN A 472 -0.67 -9.28 -10.54
C GLN A 472 0.62 -9.85 -11.14
N VAL A 473 1.56 -10.21 -10.27
CA VAL A 473 2.85 -10.82 -10.59
C VAL A 473 3.03 -12.11 -9.80
N THR A 474 3.22 -13.20 -10.55
CA THR A 474 3.46 -14.55 -10.02
C THR A 474 4.72 -15.14 -10.64
N SER A 475 5.08 -16.36 -10.26
CA SER A 475 6.19 -17.07 -10.90
C SER A 475 6.01 -18.58 -10.86
N ILE A 476 6.53 -19.23 -11.90
CA ILE A 476 6.60 -20.68 -12.02
C ILE A 476 8.04 -21.14 -11.78
N SER A 477 8.23 -22.34 -11.24
CA SER A 477 9.58 -22.91 -11.10
C SER A 477 10.20 -23.15 -12.49
N CYS A 478 11.52 -23.01 -12.60
CA CYS A 478 12.29 -23.37 -13.79
C CYS A 478 12.36 -24.89 -14.07
N GLU A 479 11.68 -25.74 -13.28
CA GLU A 479 11.59 -27.17 -13.57
C GLU A 479 10.85 -27.44 -14.89
N LEU A 480 11.39 -28.35 -15.71
CA LEU A 480 10.87 -28.68 -17.05
C LEU A 480 9.38 -29.05 -17.02
N ALA A 481 8.95 -29.81 -16.01
CA ALA A 481 7.56 -30.24 -15.87
C ALA A 481 6.60 -29.09 -15.54
N GLU A 482 7.03 -28.13 -14.72
CA GLU A 482 6.22 -26.97 -14.31
C GLU A 482 6.02 -25.99 -15.47
N VAL A 483 7.09 -25.68 -16.21
CA VAL A 483 6.99 -24.77 -17.38
C VAL A 483 6.20 -25.43 -18.53
N VAL A 484 6.38 -26.73 -18.76
CA VAL A 484 5.51 -27.48 -19.69
C VAL A 484 4.06 -27.54 -19.20
N ALA A 485 3.81 -27.59 -17.88
CA ALA A 485 2.45 -27.54 -17.35
C ALA A 485 1.80 -26.17 -17.59
N ALA A 486 2.53 -25.08 -17.36
CA ALA A 486 2.07 -23.70 -17.59
C ALA A 486 1.75 -23.43 -19.07
N LEU A 487 2.58 -23.90 -20.01
CA LEU A 487 2.32 -23.77 -21.46
C LEU A 487 0.91 -24.23 -21.85
N PHE A 488 0.42 -25.32 -21.24
CA PHE A 488 -0.87 -25.93 -21.54
C PHE A 488 -1.91 -25.72 -20.42
N GLU A 489 -1.70 -24.75 -19.54
CA GLU A 489 -2.71 -24.32 -18.58
C GLU A 489 -3.78 -23.48 -19.31
N PRO A 490 -5.08 -23.58 -18.96
CA PRO A 490 -6.15 -22.79 -19.56
C PRO A 490 -6.13 -21.31 -19.10
N ARG A 491 -5.01 -20.63 -19.38
CA ARG A 491 -4.86 -19.18 -19.23
C ARG A 491 -5.04 -18.50 -20.59
N LEU A 492 -5.60 -17.28 -20.56
CA LEU A 492 -5.57 -16.38 -21.70
C LEU A 492 -4.15 -15.80 -21.81
N TRP A 493 -3.29 -16.45 -22.59
CA TRP A 493 -1.90 -16.03 -22.79
C TRP A 493 -1.79 -14.87 -23.79
N HIS A 494 -0.83 -13.98 -23.57
CA HIS A 494 -0.35 -13.05 -24.61
C HIS A 494 0.26 -13.84 -25.78
N PRO A 495 0.05 -13.45 -27.06
CA PRO A 495 0.49 -14.22 -28.22
C PRO A 495 1.97 -14.63 -28.26
N THR A 496 2.84 -13.84 -27.63
CA THR A 496 4.30 -14.07 -27.57
C THR A 496 4.74 -14.92 -26.36
N SER A 497 3.88 -15.15 -25.37
CA SER A 497 4.27 -15.75 -24.08
C SER A 497 4.66 -17.21 -24.16
N ARG A 498 3.85 -18.03 -24.83
CA ARG A 498 4.16 -19.46 -25.00
C ARG A 498 5.44 -19.65 -25.81
N MET A 499 5.67 -18.79 -26.81
CA MET A 499 6.92 -18.78 -27.56
C MET A 499 8.12 -18.46 -26.63
N ARG A 500 8.03 -17.45 -25.75
CA ARG A 500 9.11 -17.10 -24.81
C ARG A 500 9.48 -18.28 -23.90
N LEU A 501 8.48 -18.87 -23.25
CA LEU A 501 8.65 -20.03 -22.39
C LEU A 501 9.24 -21.25 -23.13
N LEU A 502 8.78 -21.50 -24.37
CA LEU A 502 9.24 -22.64 -25.15
C LEU A 502 10.67 -22.46 -25.70
N GLN A 503 11.06 -21.26 -26.13
CA GLN A 503 12.43 -20.96 -26.54
C GLN A 503 13.41 -21.08 -25.37
N TRP A 504 13.05 -20.56 -24.19
CA TRP A 504 13.84 -20.75 -22.97
C TRP A 504 13.97 -22.22 -22.57
N LEU A 505 12.88 -22.99 -22.68
CA LEU A 505 12.89 -24.44 -22.43
C LEU A 505 13.87 -25.16 -23.36
N ILE A 506 13.88 -24.84 -24.65
CA ILE A 506 14.80 -25.43 -25.63
C ILE A 506 16.26 -25.00 -25.32
N GLY A 507 16.49 -23.73 -24.98
CA GLY A 507 17.81 -23.22 -24.61
C GLY A 507 18.39 -23.85 -23.35
N ARG A 508 17.54 -24.20 -22.38
CA ARG A 508 17.94 -24.80 -21.09
C ARG A 508 18.05 -26.33 -21.14
N TYR A 509 17.08 -27.01 -21.71
CA TYR A 509 16.95 -28.48 -21.64
C TYR A 509 17.26 -29.20 -22.96
N GLY A 510 17.36 -28.47 -24.07
CA GLY A 510 17.53 -29.03 -25.40
C GLY A 510 16.20 -29.49 -26.02
N LEU A 511 16.13 -29.45 -27.35
CA LEU A 511 14.92 -29.71 -28.13
C LEU A 511 14.28 -31.08 -27.83
N ASP A 512 15.10 -32.13 -27.74
CA ASP A 512 14.63 -33.51 -27.53
C ASP A 512 13.94 -33.71 -26.19
N ALA A 513 14.47 -33.11 -25.11
CA ALA A 513 13.90 -33.21 -23.77
C ALA A 513 12.55 -32.50 -23.68
N VAL A 514 12.46 -31.31 -24.29
CA VAL A 514 11.23 -30.51 -24.36
C VAL A 514 10.16 -31.22 -25.19
N ALA A 515 10.52 -31.74 -26.37
CA ALA A 515 9.60 -32.50 -27.22
C ALA A 515 9.09 -33.77 -26.51
N ALA A 516 9.96 -34.48 -25.77
CA ALA A 516 9.56 -35.65 -24.98
C ALA A 516 8.60 -35.28 -23.83
N ALA A 517 8.87 -34.19 -23.09
CA ALA A 517 8.03 -33.74 -21.99
C ALA A 517 6.62 -33.32 -22.46
N ILE A 518 6.55 -32.54 -23.54
CA ILE A 518 5.28 -32.13 -24.17
C ILE A 518 4.52 -33.37 -24.68
N GLY A 519 5.21 -34.29 -25.34
CA GLY A 519 4.64 -35.54 -25.84
C GLY A 519 4.09 -36.47 -24.75
N GLY A 520 4.69 -36.46 -23.55
CA GLY A 520 4.25 -37.28 -22.42
C GLY A 520 2.91 -36.86 -21.82
N ARG A 521 2.54 -35.57 -21.90
CA ARG A 521 1.33 -35.02 -21.23
C ARG A 521 0.04 -35.65 -21.76
N GLY A 522 0.01 -36.06 -23.03
CA GLY A 522 -1.15 -36.71 -23.68
C GLY A 522 -1.51 -38.11 -23.15
N ARG A 523 -0.79 -38.65 -22.16
CA ARG A 523 -1.07 -39.96 -21.55
C ARG A 523 -1.55 -39.92 -20.09
N VAL A 524 -1.56 -38.76 -19.44
CA VAL A 524 -1.69 -38.67 -17.97
C VAL A 524 -3.02 -38.06 -17.49
N SER A 525 -3.77 -37.36 -18.35
CA SER A 525 -4.99 -36.60 -17.97
C SER A 525 -6.25 -37.47 -17.75
N GLY A 526 -6.13 -38.60 -17.06
CA GLY A 526 -7.17 -39.62 -16.90
C GLY A 526 -7.59 -39.95 -15.47
N LEU A 527 -7.21 -39.17 -14.45
CA LEU A 527 -7.58 -39.44 -13.05
C LEU A 527 -7.96 -38.16 -12.25
N SER A 528 -9.23 -38.14 -11.85
CA SER A 528 -9.90 -37.45 -10.73
C SER A 528 -9.29 -36.19 -10.08
N ARG A 529 -10.10 -35.12 -9.99
CA ARG A 529 -10.00 -34.15 -8.88
C ARG A 529 -11.34 -33.47 -8.55
N GLU A 530 -12.24 -34.22 -7.91
CA GLU A 530 -13.43 -33.68 -7.22
C GLU A 530 -13.63 -34.43 -5.89
N ALA A 531 -13.39 -33.76 -4.77
CA ALA A 531 -14.03 -34.00 -3.46
C ALA A 531 -13.55 -32.96 -2.43
N GLU A 532 -14.44 -32.71 -1.45
CA GLU A 532 -14.26 -32.04 -0.14
C GLU A 532 -14.50 -30.52 -0.06
N LEU A 533 -15.70 -30.14 0.42
CA LEU A 533 -15.91 -29.57 1.77
C LEU A 533 -17.32 -28.96 1.91
N ALA A 534 -18.10 -29.43 2.90
CA ALA A 534 -19.05 -28.62 3.68
C ALA A 534 -19.82 -29.50 4.69
N GLU A 535 -19.59 -29.34 6.00
CA GLU A 535 -20.60 -29.69 7.00
C GLU A 535 -20.51 -28.82 8.27
N THR A 536 -21.64 -28.13 8.56
CA THR A 536 -22.08 -27.56 9.85
C THR A 536 -21.16 -26.72 10.74
N TYR A 537 -21.61 -25.50 11.05
CA TYR A 537 -22.02 -25.12 12.42
C TYR A 537 -22.96 -23.90 12.40
N SER A 538 -23.90 -23.80 13.35
CA SER A 538 -24.79 -22.64 13.48
C SER A 538 -25.23 -22.43 14.93
N PRO A 539 -24.80 -21.35 15.62
CA PRO A 539 -25.27 -21.01 16.95
C PRO A 539 -26.35 -19.91 16.89
N THR A 540 -27.50 -20.16 17.51
CA THR A 540 -28.49 -19.13 17.83
C THR A 540 -27.97 -18.28 19.00
N LEU A 541 -27.84 -16.97 18.79
CA LEU A 541 -27.49 -16.01 19.84
C LEU A 541 -28.73 -15.35 20.44
N ASP A 542 -28.76 -15.33 21.77
CA ASP A 542 -29.84 -14.77 22.59
C ASP A 542 -29.71 -13.24 22.72
N GLU A 543 -30.81 -12.55 23.03
CA GLU A 543 -30.86 -11.08 23.07
C GLU A 543 -30.07 -10.47 24.26
N GLN A 544 -28.82 -10.07 24.03
CA GLN A 544 -28.10 -9.15 24.93
C GLN A 544 -28.11 -7.72 24.38
N GLU A 545 -28.11 -6.72 25.29
CA GLU A 545 -28.04 -5.30 24.93
C GLU A 545 -26.75 -4.96 24.16
N VAL A 546 -26.85 -4.96 22.83
CA VAL A 546 -25.74 -4.63 21.94
C VAL A 546 -25.38 -3.15 22.10
N ARG A 547 -24.26 -2.87 22.78
CA ARG A 547 -23.53 -1.61 22.56
C ARG A 547 -22.95 -1.65 21.14
N PRO A 548 -23.24 -0.68 20.25
CA PRO A 548 -22.73 -0.68 18.89
C PRO A 548 -21.27 -0.26 18.84
N ILE A 549 -20.36 -1.13 19.31
CA ILE A 549 -18.91 -0.93 19.31
C ILE A 549 -18.32 -1.72 18.14
N VAL A 550 -18.47 -1.15 16.94
CA VAL A 550 -17.91 -1.70 15.68
C VAL A 550 -16.42 -2.01 15.85
N GLY A 551 -15.66 -1.12 16.51
CA GLY A 551 -14.21 -1.29 16.73
C GLY A 551 -13.77 -2.31 17.79
N ALA A 552 -14.68 -2.99 18.52
CA ALA A 552 -14.27 -3.98 19.53
C ALA A 552 -13.96 -5.34 18.91
N ALA A 553 -14.71 -5.75 17.88
CA ALA A 553 -14.49 -7.02 17.17
C ALA A 553 -13.23 -6.95 16.29
N TYR A 554 -13.10 -5.90 15.46
CA TYR A 554 -11.97 -5.69 14.55
C TYR A 554 -10.65 -5.25 15.22
N GLY A 555 -10.61 -5.25 16.56
CA GLY A 555 -9.43 -4.92 17.36
C GLY A 555 -9.14 -5.95 18.45
N GLY A 556 -9.69 -7.17 18.33
CA GLY A 556 -9.42 -8.30 19.22
C GLY A 556 -7.93 -8.66 19.27
N GLU A 557 -7.53 -9.45 20.27
CA GLU A 557 -6.14 -9.70 20.68
C GLU A 557 -5.33 -10.60 19.71
N GLY A 558 -5.41 -10.31 18.40
CA GLY A 558 -4.41 -10.67 17.41
C GLY A 558 -3.08 -9.99 17.74
N THR A 559 -2.42 -10.50 18.78
CA THR A 559 -1.00 -10.30 19.03
C THR A 559 -0.25 -11.06 17.94
N SER A 560 -0.21 -10.46 16.75
CA SER A 560 0.49 -11.01 15.59
C SER A 560 1.93 -11.33 15.96
N GLN A 561 2.47 -12.40 15.37
CA GLN A 561 3.80 -12.94 15.65
C GLN A 561 4.91 -12.07 15.02
N LEU A 562 4.87 -10.76 15.29
CA LEU A 562 5.75 -9.72 14.74
C LEU A 562 7.17 -9.75 15.31
N ASP A 563 7.49 -10.72 16.16
CA ASP A 563 8.86 -10.91 16.68
C ASP A 563 9.86 -11.25 15.56
N ASN A 564 9.39 -11.61 14.35
CA ASN A 564 10.20 -11.93 13.17
C ASN A 564 9.77 -11.16 11.89
N VAL A 565 9.44 -9.86 11.95
CA VAL A 565 9.24 -9.05 10.73
C VAL A 565 10.58 -8.85 10.01
N ALA A 566 10.78 -9.56 8.90
CA ALA A 566 11.98 -9.50 8.06
C ALA A 566 11.73 -8.86 6.68
N SER A 567 10.46 -8.73 6.29
CA SER A 567 10.00 -8.21 4.99
C SER A 567 8.68 -7.44 5.15
N LEU A 568 8.27 -6.74 4.08
CA LEU A 568 6.96 -6.08 4.07
C LEU A 568 5.78 -7.07 4.04
N ALA A 569 5.96 -8.25 3.43
CA ALA A 569 4.95 -9.30 3.41
C ALA A 569 4.61 -9.83 4.82
N ASP A 570 5.56 -9.81 5.75
CA ASP A 570 5.33 -10.21 7.16
C ASP A 570 4.39 -9.25 7.92
N LEU A 571 4.07 -8.10 7.34
CA LEU A 571 3.14 -7.11 7.88
C LEU A 571 1.73 -7.20 7.26
N GLU A 572 1.48 -8.04 6.28
CA GLU A 572 0.18 -8.15 5.61
C GLU A 572 -0.84 -8.90 6.48
N ALA A 573 -2.07 -8.38 6.60
CA ALA A 573 -3.16 -9.16 7.19
C ALA A 573 -3.58 -10.29 6.23
N PRO A 574 -3.75 -11.54 6.72
CA PRO A 574 -4.20 -12.66 5.88
C PRO A 574 -5.51 -12.38 5.14
N GLU A 575 -6.44 -11.65 5.76
CA GLU A 575 -7.74 -11.33 5.18
C GLU A 575 -7.65 -10.25 4.09
N ALA A 576 -6.73 -9.29 4.25
CA ALA A 576 -6.42 -8.33 3.19
C ALA A 576 -5.75 -9.04 2.00
N THR A 577 -4.84 -9.99 2.29
CA THR A 577 -4.17 -10.83 1.28
C THR A 577 -5.18 -11.68 0.51
N GLN A 578 -6.12 -12.35 1.20
CA GLN A 578 -7.20 -13.11 0.59
C GLN A 578 -8.06 -12.22 -0.32
N LEU A 579 -8.45 -11.03 0.14
CA LEU A 579 -9.26 -10.10 -0.65
C LEU A 579 -8.53 -9.62 -1.92
N MET A 580 -7.21 -9.40 -1.85
CA MET A 580 -6.39 -9.11 -3.04
C MET A 580 -6.37 -10.28 -4.02
N GLN A 581 -6.17 -11.51 -3.52
CA GLN A 581 -6.21 -12.74 -4.33
C GLN A 581 -7.57 -12.96 -5.01
N GLU A 582 -8.68 -12.74 -4.28
CA GLU A 582 -10.05 -12.82 -4.82
C GLU A 582 -10.33 -11.78 -5.90
N ALA A 583 -9.77 -10.57 -5.76
CA ALA A 583 -9.79 -9.53 -6.79
C ALA A 583 -8.79 -9.80 -7.95
N GLY A 584 -7.91 -10.80 -7.81
CA GLY A 584 -6.86 -11.12 -8.77
C GLY A 584 -5.76 -10.06 -8.86
N ILE A 585 -5.64 -9.20 -7.85
CA ILE A 585 -4.64 -8.13 -7.78
C ILE A 585 -3.48 -8.51 -6.87
N ASP A 586 -2.32 -7.91 -7.10
CA ASP A 586 -1.27 -7.79 -6.11
C ASP A 586 -1.04 -6.31 -5.78
N SER A 587 -1.03 -5.96 -4.50
CA SER A 587 -0.71 -4.61 -4.03
C SER A 587 0.09 -4.61 -2.74
N LEU A 588 0.80 -3.52 -2.47
CA LEU A 588 1.43 -3.33 -1.17
C LEU A 588 0.33 -3.20 -0.11
N ALA A 589 0.33 -4.12 0.86
CA ALA A 589 -0.53 -4.06 2.03
C ALA A 589 0.30 -4.07 3.32
N VAL A 590 -0.19 -3.42 4.38
CA VAL A 590 0.38 -3.46 5.72
C VAL A 590 -0.76 -3.33 6.72
N ASP A 591 -0.78 -4.21 7.72
CA ASP A 591 -1.94 -4.50 8.55
C ASP A 591 -3.18 -4.67 7.64
N GLY A 592 -4.22 -3.85 7.82
CA GLY A 592 -5.43 -3.84 6.98
C GLY A 592 -5.48 -2.74 5.93
N LEU A 593 -4.38 -2.07 5.58
CA LEU A 593 -4.36 -0.98 4.60
C LEU A 593 -3.68 -1.41 3.30
N ILE A 594 -4.43 -1.42 2.20
CA ILE A 594 -3.98 -1.86 0.87
C ILE A 594 -3.80 -0.63 -0.03
N VAL A 595 -2.65 -0.44 -0.68
CA VAL A 595 -2.45 0.67 -1.64
C VAL A 595 -3.36 0.48 -2.86
N LEU A 596 -4.08 1.52 -3.27
CA LEU A 596 -4.82 1.55 -4.55
C LEU A 596 -3.94 2.16 -5.64
N THR A 597 -3.37 3.34 -5.36
CA THR A 597 -2.40 4.02 -6.23
C THR A 597 -1.52 4.95 -5.40
N SER A 598 -0.33 5.28 -5.88
CA SER A 598 0.62 6.14 -5.17
C SER A 598 1.28 7.17 -6.09
N SER A 599 1.73 8.27 -5.50
CA SER A 599 2.60 9.23 -6.18
C SER A 599 3.94 8.55 -6.52
N PRO A 600 4.61 8.90 -7.64
CA PRO A 600 5.86 8.25 -8.06
C PRO A 600 6.89 8.18 -6.92
N ALA A 601 7.33 6.96 -6.58
CA ALA A 601 8.23 6.67 -5.46
C ALA A 601 7.85 7.35 -4.12
N PHE A 602 6.54 7.51 -3.86
CA PHE A 602 5.97 8.22 -2.71
C PHE A 602 6.50 9.67 -2.55
N ARG A 603 6.93 10.33 -3.64
CA ARG A 603 7.41 11.73 -3.60
C ARG A 603 6.32 12.75 -3.26
N GLY A 604 5.05 12.36 -3.38
CA GLY A 604 3.89 13.08 -2.89
C GLY A 604 3.40 14.19 -3.83
N TRP A 605 2.15 14.05 -4.28
CA TRP A 605 1.45 15.02 -5.12
C TRP A 605 1.17 16.33 -4.38
N LEU A 606 1.40 17.45 -5.06
CA LEU A 606 1.05 18.82 -4.65
C LEU A 606 -0.37 19.19 -5.09
N PRO A 607 -0.95 20.30 -4.59
CA PRO A 607 -2.29 20.75 -5.01
C PRO A 607 -2.45 21.00 -6.51
N ALA A 608 -1.37 21.37 -7.22
CA ALA A 608 -1.38 21.55 -8.68
C ALA A 608 -1.43 20.22 -9.45
N ASP A 609 -1.02 19.12 -8.81
CA ASP A 609 -0.93 17.79 -9.41
C ASP A 609 -2.25 17.01 -9.26
N ILE A 610 -3.27 17.56 -8.59
CA ILE A 610 -4.52 16.86 -8.28
C ILE A 610 -5.75 17.59 -8.82
N LEU A 611 -6.46 16.94 -9.75
CA LEU A 611 -7.74 17.44 -10.29
C LEU A 611 -8.91 16.75 -9.58
N THR A 612 -9.56 17.46 -8.65
CA THR A 612 -10.75 16.93 -7.95
C THR A 612 -12.04 17.32 -8.67
N ARG A 613 -12.74 16.33 -9.24
CA ARG A 613 -14.11 16.47 -9.77
C ARG A 613 -15.13 15.99 -8.73
N ARG A 614 -16.29 16.63 -8.69
CA ARG A 614 -17.35 16.34 -7.71
C ARG A 614 -18.70 16.24 -8.42
N LEU A 615 -19.39 15.11 -8.24
CA LEU A 615 -20.73 14.89 -8.77
C LEU A 615 -21.76 15.70 -7.97
N ALA A 616 -22.83 16.12 -8.64
CA ALA A 616 -23.88 16.96 -8.04
C ALA A 616 -24.82 16.20 -7.08
N GLY A 617 -24.83 14.87 -7.13
CA GLY A 617 -25.71 14.02 -6.33
C GLY A 617 -25.13 12.62 -6.08
N PRO A 618 -25.74 11.84 -5.18
CA PRO A 618 -25.29 10.50 -4.86
C PRO A 618 -25.47 9.55 -6.06
N LEU A 619 -24.59 8.56 -6.16
CA LEU A 619 -24.76 7.44 -7.09
C LEU A 619 -25.74 6.41 -6.49
N PRO A 620 -26.42 5.60 -7.33
CA PRO A 620 -27.19 4.46 -6.83
C PRO A 620 -26.30 3.46 -6.06
N VAL A 621 -26.96 2.56 -5.34
CA VAL A 621 -26.38 1.34 -4.74
C VAL A 621 -27.27 0.16 -5.13
N PRO A 622 -26.76 -1.10 -5.15
CA PRO A 622 -27.60 -2.26 -5.43
C PRO A 622 -28.75 -2.41 -4.43
N GLU A 623 -29.89 -2.91 -4.88
CA GLU A 623 -31.11 -2.99 -4.06
C GLU A 623 -30.88 -3.81 -2.77
N GLU A 624 -30.18 -4.94 -2.86
CA GLU A 624 -29.85 -5.78 -1.69
C GLU A 624 -28.90 -5.08 -0.69
N VAL A 625 -28.03 -4.18 -1.15
CA VAL A 625 -27.18 -3.34 -0.28
C VAL A 625 -28.04 -2.30 0.44
N GLU A 626 -28.99 -1.68 -0.26
CA GLU A 626 -29.97 -0.77 0.35
C GLU A 626 -30.87 -1.49 1.37
N GLN A 627 -31.34 -2.71 1.07
CA GLN A 627 -32.10 -3.54 2.02
C GLN A 627 -31.28 -3.85 3.29
N CYS A 628 -29.99 -4.22 3.13
CA CYS A 628 -29.07 -4.38 4.26
C CYS A 628 -28.95 -3.08 5.06
N ARG A 629 -28.77 -1.94 4.40
CA ARG A 629 -28.65 -0.64 5.07
C ARG A 629 -29.88 -0.31 5.91
N GLN A 630 -31.08 -0.46 5.34
CA GLN A 630 -32.36 -0.16 6.01
C GLN A 630 -32.58 -1.01 7.27
N ARG A 631 -32.05 -2.24 7.33
CA ARG A 631 -32.12 -3.11 8.51
C ARG A 631 -31.35 -2.55 9.73
N TYR A 632 -30.22 -1.87 9.53
CA TYR A 632 -29.39 -1.34 10.63
C TYR A 632 -29.61 0.17 10.87
N LEU A 633 -30.11 0.90 9.86
CA LEU A 633 -30.32 2.36 9.91
C LEU A 633 -31.08 2.85 11.16
N PRO A 634 -32.19 2.24 11.63
CA PRO A 634 -32.91 2.73 12.81
C PRO A 634 -32.04 2.79 14.09
N ARG A 635 -31.10 1.85 14.26
CA ARG A 635 -30.17 1.84 15.40
C ARG A 635 -29.14 2.96 15.30
N VAL A 636 -28.67 3.25 14.09
CA VAL A 636 -27.69 4.33 13.83
C VAL A 636 -28.35 5.70 13.97
N ALA A 637 -29.51 5.90 13.35
CA ALA A 637 -30.26 7.16 13.37
C ALA A 637 -30.75 7.57 14.77
N ALA A 638 -30.88 6.62 15.70
CA ALA A 638 -31.19 6.91 17.11
C ALA A 638 -30.05 7.61 17.87
N HIS A 639 -28.81 7.54 17.38
CA HIS A 639 -27.61 8.03 18.07
C HIS A 639 -26.78 9.02 17.24
N PHE A 640 -26.86 8.96 15.92
CA PHE A 640 -26.03 9.75 15.01
C PHE A 640 -26.89 10.54 14.01
N THR A 641 -26.52 11.79 13.77
CA THR A 641 -27.06 12.65 12.73
C THR A 641 -26.51 12.27 11.35
N ASN A 642 -27.26 12.54 10.29
CA ASN A 642 -26.81 12.23 8.92
C ASN A 642 -25.89 13.33 8.37
N SER A 643 -24.62 13.33 8.75
CA SER A 643 -23.63 14.25 8.19
C SER A 643 -23.30 13.93 6.73
N SER A 644 -23.01 14.95 5.93
CA SER A 644 -22.72 14.81 4.50
C SER A 644 -21.23 14.57 4.25
N HIS A 645 -20.89 13.53 3.49
CA HIS A 645 -19.52 13.06 3.22
C HIS A 645 -19.29 12.79 1.74
N TYR A 646 -18.04 12.55 1.33
CA TYR A 646 -17.70 12.08 -0.01
C TYR A 646 -17.33 10.59 -0.04
N ARG A 647 -17.72 9.87 -1.10
CA ARG A 647 -17.11 8.62 -1.55
C ARG A 647 -16.26 8.84 -2.80
N LEU A 648 -15.27 7.96 -3.02
CA LEU A 648 -14.53 7.90 -4.27
C LEU A 648 -15.37 7.17 -5.34
N VAL A 649 -15.40 7.72 -6.56
CA VAL A 649 -16.11 7.16 -7.72
C VAL A 649 -15.12 6.58 -8.72
N THR A 650 -14.12 7.37 -9.08
CA THR A 650 -13.00 6.99 -9.96
C THR A 650 -11.74 7.73 -9.52
N TYR A 651 -10.58 7.21 -9.91
CA TYR A 651 -9.31 7.90 -9.86
C TYR A 651 -8.48 7.62 -11.11
N THR A 652 -7.44 8.40 -11.34
CA THR A 652 -6.44 8.16 -12.39
C THR A 652 -5.41 7.16 -11.86
N PRO A 653 -5.33 5.93 -12.41
CA PRO A 653 -4.31 4.96 -12.01
C PRO A 653 -2.90 5.44 -12.40
N ALA A 654 -1.86 4.86 -11.78
CA ALA A 654 -0.49 5.38 -11.88
C ALA A 654 0.10 5.31 -13.29
N PHE A 655 -0.35 4.37 -14.13
CA PHE A 655 0.08 4.21 -15.53
C PHE A 655 -0.42 5.32 -16.48
N SER A 656 -1.23 6.27 -16.03
CA SER A 656 -1.63 7.36 -16.93
C SER A 656 -0.42 8.24 -17.24
N ASP A 657 -0.21 8.60 -18.51
CA ASP A 657 0.77 9.61 -18.96
C ASP A 657 0.69 10.95 -18.21
N ARG A 658 -0.43 11.18 -17.52
CA ARG A 658 -0.65 12.32 -16.62
C ARG A 658 0.20 12.17 -15.37
N GLN A 659 1.14 13.10 -15.18
CA GLN A 659 1.96 13.25 -13.96
C GLN A 659 1.14 13.58 -12.68
N GLY A 660 -0.20 13.55 -12.72
CA GLY A 660 -1.08 14.01 -11.67
C GLY A 660 -2.34 13.16 -11.53
N LEU A 661 -2.95 13.23 -10.35
CA LEU A 661 -4.10 12.44 -9.93
C LEU A 661 -5.42 13.17 -10.24
N GLU A 662 -6.18 12.76 -11.25
CA GLU A 662 -7.59 13.14 -11.35
C GLU A 662 -8.45 12.18 -10.52
N VAL A 663 -9.31 12.70 -9.64
CA VAL A 663 -10.30 11.94 -8.85
C VAL A 663 -11.71 12.45 -9.10
N THR A 664 -12.70 11.55 -9.08
CA THR A 664 -14.12 11.92 -9.03
C THR A 664 -14.73 11.49 -7.71
N LEU A 665 -15.38 12.42 -7.01
CA LEU A 665 -16.07 12.18 -5.74
C LEU A 665 -17.59 12.33 -5.89
N ALA A 666 -18.36 11.53 -5.15
CA ALA A 666 -19.82 11.66 -5.06
C ALA A 666 -20.26 11.89 -3.60
N PRO A 667 -21.24 12.75 -3.34
CA PRO A 667 -21.78 12.92 -2.00
C PRO A 667 -22.50 11.65 -1.51
N ILE A 668 -22.41 11.38 -0.22
CA ILE A 668 -23.08 10.33 0.55
C ILE A 668 -23.41 10.86 1.95
N GLY A 669 -24.38 10.27 2.64
CA GLY A 669 -24.64 10.51 4.06
C GLY A 669 -23.88 9.56 4.99
N PHE A 670 -23.69 9.97 6.25
CA PHE A 670 -23.26 9.07 7.33
C PHE A 670 -24.20 7.87 7.50
N HIS A 671 -25.50 8.09 7.30
CA HIS A 671 -26.54 7.06 7.28
C HIS A 671 -26.49 6.16 6.04
N ASP A 672 -25.68 6.47 5.03
CA ASP A 672 -25.54 5.65 3.83
C ASP A 672 -24.50 4.53 4.02
N TYR A 673 -23.42 4.78 4.79
CA TYR A 673 -22.32 3.84 4.97
C TYR A 673 -22.22 3.22 6.37
N TYR A 674 -22.46 3.99 7.44
CA TYR A 674 -22.24 3.51 8.82
C TYR A 674 -23.10 2.28 9.18
N PRO A 675 -24.37 2.16 8.74
CA PRO A 675 -25.14 0.93 8.93
C PRO A 675 -24.53 -0.29 8.24
N LEU A 676 -23.86 -0.10 7.09
CA LEU A 676 -23.21 -1.17 6.34
C LEU A 676 -21.88 -1.60 6.95
N ALA A 677 -21.10 -0.65 7.50
CA ALA A 677 -19.85 -0.94 8.21
C ALA A 677 -20.04 -1.89 9.42
N CYS A 678 -21.23 -1.87 10.04
CA CYS A 678 -21.60 -2.80 11.11
C CYS A 678 -21.86 -4.23 10.61
N ALA A 679 -22.18 -4.39 9.31
CA ALA A 679 -22.74 -5.60 8.72
C ALA A 679 -21.86 -6.20 7.59
N LEU A 680 -20.65 -5.66 7.37
CA LEU A 680 -19.77 -6.05 6.26
C LEU A 680 -19.49 -7.55 6.19
N ASP A 681 -19.37 -8.19 7.35
CA ASP A 681 -19.02 -9.60 7.51
C ASP A 681 -20.21 -10.49 7.93
N GLU A 682 -21.41 -9.92 8.09
CA GLU A 682 -22.62 -10.72 8.31
C GLU A 682 -23.10 -11.35 6.99
N PRO A 683 -23.46 -12.65 6.94
CA PRO A 683 -23.91 -13.34 5.73
C PRO A 683 -25.38 -12.99 5.40
N LEU A 684 -25.61 -11.75 4.97
CA LEU A 684 -26.93 -11.16 4.73
C LEU A 684 -27.43 -11.29 3.29
N LEU A 685 -26.59 -11.74 2.36
CA LEU A 685 -26.85 -11.75 0.92
C LEU A 685 -26.81 -13.17 0.36
N GLU A 686 -27.56 -13.43 -0.72
CA GLU A 686 -27.41 -14.68 -1.47
C GLU A 686 -26.26 -14.58 -2.49
N GLY A 687 -25.37 -15.55 -2.47
CA GLY A 687 -24.24 -15.71 -3.39
C GLY A 687 -24.34 -17.02 -4.20
N PRO A 688 -23.41 -17.26 -5.15
CA PRO A 688 -23.45 -18.44 -6.03
C PRO A 688 -23.39 -19.80 -5.28
N THR A 689 -22.84 -19.80 -4.07
CA THR A 689 -22.65 -20.98 -3.21
C THR A 689 -23.51 -20.95 -1.94
N GLY A 690 -24.52 -20.07 -1.88
CA GLY A 690 -25.38 -19.85 -0.71
C GLY A 690 -25.11 -18.50 -0.02
N PRO A 691 -25.50 -18.36 1.27
CA PRO A 691 -25.38 -17.09 2.00
C PRO A 691 -23.94 -16.56 2.07
N CYS A 692 -23.77 -15.28 1.81
CA CYS A 692 -22.49 -14.58 1.76
C CYS A 692 -22.60 -13.16 2.33
N SER A 693 -21.48 -12.57 2.72
CA SER A 693 -21.43 -11.23 3.30
C SER A 693 -21.32 -10.11 2.25
N LEU A 694 -21.58 -8.88 2.68
CA LEU A 694 -21.35 -7.68 1.85
C LEU A 694 -19.90 -7.62 1.37
N ARG A 695 -18.93 -7.99 2.23
CA ARG A 695 -17.51 -8.07 1.88
C ARG A 695 -17.23 -9.16 0.85
N GLN A 696 -17.76 -10.37 1.02
CA GLN A 696 -17.53 -11.47 0.08
C GLN A 696 -18.11 -11.17 -1.31
N LYS A 697 -19.30 -10.55 -1.37
CA LYS A 697 -19.99 -10.26 -2.64
C LYS A 697 -19.48 -9.00 -3.34
N TYR A 698 -19.11 -7.96 -2.59
CA TYR A 698 -18.77 -6.64 -3.14
C TYR A 698 -17.36 -6.13 -2.81
N GLY A 699 -16.59 -6.79 -1.94
CA GLY A 699 -15.25 -6.36 -1.54
C GLY A 699 -14.31 -6.19 -2.71
N VAL A 700 -14.30 -7.13 -3.66
CA VAL A 700 -13.50 -7.03 -4.90
C VAL A 700 -13.88 -5.82 -5.76
N THR A 701 -15.12 -5.31 -5.67
CA THR A 701 -15.53 -4.09 -6.39
C THR A 701 -14.89 -2.83 -5.83
N ALA A 702 -14.35 -2.87 -4.61
CA ALA A 702 -13.60 -1.79 -4.00
C ALA A 702 -12.16 -1.63 -4.56
N PHE A 703 -11.78 -2.39 -5.59
CA PHE A 703 -10.59 -2.11 -6.41
C PHE A 703 -10.95 -1.65 -7.84
N HIS A 704 -12.20 -1.80 -8.26
CA HIS A 704 -12.65 -1.55 -9.64
C HIS A 704 -13.16 -0.11 -9.82
N TYR A 705 -12.23 0.84 -9.96
CA TYR A 705 -12.53 2.28 -10.12
C TYR A 705 -12.49 2.77 -11.58
N LEU A 706 -13.06 1.99 -12.51
CA LEU A 706 -13.09 2.33 -13.94
C LEU A 706 -14.19 3.37 -14.26
N PRO A 707 -14.04 4.20 -15.32
CA PRO A 707 -15.03 5.22 -15.70
C PRO A 707 -16.49 4.75 -15.86
N ALA A 708 -16.71 3.47 -16.16
CA ALA A 708 -18.04 2.87 -16.34
C ALA A 708 -18.55 2.07 -15.11
N THR A 709 -17.71 1.80 -14.11
CA THR A 709 -18.06 0.97 -12.94
C THR A 709 -17.57 1.64 -11.67
N HIS A 710 -18.50 2.09 -10.83
CA HIS A 710 -18.20 2.61 -9.49
C HIS A 710 -18.34 1.49 -8.44
N PRO A 711 -17.64 1.58 -7.28
CA PRO A 711 -17.83 0.64 -6.18
C PRO A 711 -19.29 0.56 -5.74
N ALA A 712 -19.77 -0.67 -5.52
CA ALA A 712 -21.15 -0.93 -5.14
C ALA A 712 -21.48 -0.43 -3.71
N LEU A 713 -20.49 -0.43 -2.82
CA LEU A 713 -20.64 -0.01 -1.44
C LEU A 713 -20.35 1.51 -1.31
N PRO A 714 -21.23 2.30 -0.66
CA PRO A 714 -21.13 3.75 -0.59
C PRO A 714 -20.13 4.21 0.50
N MET A 715 -18.94 3.63 0.56
CA MET A 715 -17.99 3.88 1.66
C MET A 715 -17.28 5.25 1.55
N PRO A 716 -16.98 5.92 2.68
CA PRO A 716 -16.47 7.28 2.67
C PRO A 716 -14.99 7.36 2.28
N VAL A 717 -14.55 8.56 1.94
CA VAL A 717 -13.13 8.93 1.85
C VAL A 717 -12.68 9.60 3.14
N SER A 718 -11.60 9.10 3.73
CA SER A 718 -10.91 9.67 4.89
C SER A 718 -9.51 10.10 4.52
N VAL A 719 -9.11 11.30 4.96
CA VAL A 719 -7.73 11.79 4.89
C VAL A 719 -7.01 11.38 6.16
N GLN A 720 -5.99 10.54 6.02
CA GLN A 720 -5.17 10.06 7.14
C GLN A 720 -3.85 10.84 7.14
N GLY A 721 -3.80 11.91 7.94
CA GLY A 721 -2.74 12.90 7.91
C GLY A 721 -1.61 12.59 8.89
N VAL A 722 -0.39 12.42 8.38
CA VAL A 722 0.85 12.22 9.16
C VAL A 722 1.56 13.56 9.35
N ILE A 723 1.56 14.07 10.58
CA ILE A 723 2.24 15.31 10.93
C ILE A 723 3.72 15.06 11.23
N VAL A 724 4.59 15.76 10.51
CA VAL A 724 6.03 15.87 10.73
C VAL A 724 6.35 17.28 11.24
N THR A 725 6.94 17.41 12.42
CA THR A 725 7.23 18.70 13.05
C THR A 725 8.58 19.28 12.61
N SER A 726 8.82 20.57 12.86
CA SER A 726 10.07 21.23 12.44
C SER A 726 11.32 20.68 13.15
N ASP A 727 11.15 20.02 14.30
CA ASP A 727 12.18 19.25 15.01
C ASP A 727 12.26 17.77 14.59
N GLN A 728 11.75 17.44 13.39
CA GLN A 728 11.81 16.11 12.76
C GLN A 728 11.20 14.99 13.63
N ARG A 729 9.98 15.21 14.12
CA ARG A 729 9.21 14.18 14.84
C ARG A 729 7.86 13.91 14.18
N VAL A 730 7.42 12.66 14.23
CA VAL A 730 6.04 12.26 13.90
C VAL A 730 5.17 12.35 15.14
N ILE A 731 4.00 12.96 15.02
CA ILE A 731 3.00 12.97 16.10
C ILE A 731 2.25 11.63 16.14
N LEU A 732 2.12 11.04 17.33
CA LEU A 732 1.36 9.82 17.58
C LEU A 732 0.22 10.11 18.56
N MET A 733 -0.99 9.64 18.28
CA MET A 733 -2.17 9.89 19.13
C MET A 733 -2.80 8.57 19.57
N GLN A 734 -2.95 8.36 20.87
CA GLN A 734 -3.73 7.23 21.38
C GLN A 734 -5.21 7.59 21.37
N ARG A 735 -6.02 6.89 20.59
CA ARG A 735 -7.48 7.05 20.53
C ARG A 735 -8.09 6.83 21.91
N SER A 736 -9.08 7.63 22.27
CA SER A 736 -9.80 7.57 23.54
C SER A 736 -10.50 6.22 23.71
N ALA A 737 -10.80 5.83 24.95
CA ALA A 737 -11.66 4.66 25.21
C ALA A 737 -13.14 4.93 24.85
N ALA A 738 -13.50 6.19 24.57
CA ALA A 738 -14.87 6.62 24.30
C ALA A 738 -15.25 6.70 22.81
N VAL A 739 -14.31 6.54 21.87
CA VAL A 739 -14.61 6.55 20.43
C VAL A 739 -15.15 5.19 19.96
N ALA A 740 -16.04 5.19 18.96
CA ALA A 740 -16.66 3.96 18.44
C ALA A 740 -15.69 3.06 17.65
N PHE A 741 -14.72 3.67 16.96
CA PHE A 741 -13.73 2.99 16.14
C PHE A 741 -12.37 2.89 16.85
N TYR A 742 -11.87 1.66 16.95
CA TYR A 742 -10.55 1.28 17.47
C TYR A 742 -10.16 1.97 18.80
N PRO A 743 -11.00 1.89 19.85
CA PRO A 743 -10.75 2.56 21.12
C PRO A 743 -9.45 2.09 21.79
N GLY A 744 -8.65 3.03 22.29
CA GLY A 744 -7.37 2.77 22.93
C GLY A 744 -6.19 2.46 21.99
N CYS A 745 -6.43 2.32 20.68
CA CYS A 745 -5.37 2.08 19.70
C CYS A 745 -4.56 3.35 19.42
N TRP A 746 -3.30 3.18 19.05
CA TRP A 746 -2.43 4.29 18.64
C TRP A 746 -2.55 4.56 17.15
N SER A 747 -2.83 5.81 16.82
CA SER A 747 -2.85 6.34 15.46
C SER A 747 -1.55 7.11 15.17
N VAL A 748 -1.02 6.98 13.96
CA VAL A 748 0.02 7.87 13.43
C VAL A 748 -0.67 9.17 13.02
N SER A 749 -0.62 10.13 13.94
CA SER A 749 -1.28 11.44 13.87
C SER A 749 -2.81 11.33 13.80
N PHE A 750 -3.50 11.74 12.73
CA PHE A 750 -4.97 11.90 12.72
C PHE A 750 -5.66 11.28 11.49
N GLU A 751 -6.99 11.17 11.57
CA GLU A 751 -7.86 10.62 10.52
C GLU A 751 -9.11 11.50 10.40
N GLU A 752 -9.44 11.96 9.19
CA GLU A 752 -10.42 13.01 8.98
C GLU A 752 -11.31 12.71 7.76
N THR A 753 -12.59 12.46 7.98
CA THR A 753 -13.53 12.09 6.90
C THR A 753 -13.90 13.32 6.08
N MET A 754 -13.75 13.23 4.74
CA MET A 754 -14.15 14.32 3.84
C MET A 754 -15.63 14.64 3.98
N ASN A 755 -15.97 15.91 4.14
CA ASN A 755 -17.37 16.37 4.12
C ASN A 755 -17.77 16.78 2.71
N ALA A 756 -18.98 16.39 2.31
CA ALA A 756 -19.68 17.03 1.21
C ALA A 756 -20.53 18.21 1.74
N PRO A 757 -20.98 19.13 0.88
CA PRO A 757 -21.98 20.13 1.26
C PRO A 757 -23.23 19.46 1.85
N GLY A 758 -23.76 20.03 2.93
CA GLY A 758 -24.90 19.48 3.66
C GLY A 758 -24.86 19.84 5.14
N LEU A 759 -25.39 18.96 5.98
CA LEU A 759 -25.45 19.19 7.43
C LEU A 759 -24.20 18.65 8.14
N ASP A 760 -23.74 19.38 9.15
CA ASP A 760 -22.77 18.93 10.15
C ASP A 760 -23.45 18.01 11.19
N PRO A 761 -22.68 17.35 12.08
CA PRO A 761 -23.25 16.50 13.13
C PRO A 761 -24.21 17.19 14.11
N ARG A 762 -24.30 18.54 14.08
CA ARG A 762 -25.21 19.36 14.89
C ARG A 762 -26.39 19.90 14.09
N GLY A 763 -26.58 19.47 12.84
CA GLY A 763 -27.67 19.89 11.96
C GLY A 763 -27.50 21.29 11.35
N ARG A 764 -26.28 21.83 11.30
CA ARG A 764 -25.96 23.14 10.70
C ARG A 764 -25.40 22.96 9.30
N GLU A 765 -25.66 23.89 8.38
CA GLU A 765 -25.02 23.86 7.07
C GLU A 765 -23.49 23.94 7.19
N ARG A 766 -22.78 22.99 6.57
CA ARG A 766 -21.32 22.93 6.45
C ARG A 766 -20.93 23.15 4.99
N SER A 767 -19.94 24.00 4.75
CA SER A 767 -19.22 23.98 3.48
C SER A 767 -18.47 22.65 3.37
N GLY A 768 -18.77 21.87 2.33
CA GLY A 768 -17.99 20.66 2.05
C GLY A 768 -16.53 20.98 1.74
N ASP A 769 -15.65 20.01 1.98
CA ASP A 769 -14.24 20.10 1.63
C ASP A 769 -14.11 20.21 0.08
N SER A 770 -13.24 21.10 -0.42
CA SER A 770 -13.07 21.30 -1.87
C SER A 770 -12.34 20.14 -2.55
N ASP A 771 -11.41 19.55 -1.80
CA ASP A 771 -10.39 18.58 -2.19
C ASP A 771 -9.78 17.98 -0.92
N PHE A 772 -8.84 17.05 -1.08
CA PHE A 772 -8.14 16.39 0.01
C PHE A 772 -7.30 17.33 0.89
N PHE A 773 -6.72 18.41 0.33
CA PHE A 773 -5.89 19.36 1.07
C PHE A 773 -6.72 20.25 1.98
N ALA A 774 -7.90 20.69 1.52
CA ALA A 774 -8.87 21.40 2.35
C ALA A 774 -9.30 20.55 3.56
N CYS A 775 -9.56 19.25 3.33
CA CYS A 775 -9.87 18.28 4.37
C CYS A 775 -8.71 18.12 5.38
N ALA A 776 -7.48 17.95 4.89
CA ALA A 776 -6.29 17.89 5.75
C ALA A 776 -6.07 19.15 6.59
N CYS A 777 -6.18 20.35 5.99
CA CYS A 777 -6.09 21.63 6.68
C CYS A 777 -7.19 21.80 7.74
N ARG A 778 -8.38 21.25 7.49
CA ARG A 778 -9.47 21.21 8.45
C ARG A 778 -9.14 20.29 9.63
N GLY A 779 -8.66 19.07 9.37
CA GLY A 779 -8.24 18.11 10.40
C GLY A 779 -7.13 18.68 11.29
N ILE A 780 -6.08 19.29 10.71
CA ILE A 780 -5.00 19.97 11.47
C ILE A 780 -5.56 21.01 12.47
N ARG A 781 -6.57 21.77 12.05
CA ARG A 781 -7.21 22.80 12.88
C ARG A 781 -8.12 22.20 13.95
N GLU A 782 -8.93 21.21 13.60
CA GLU A 782 -9.92 20.58 14.47
C GLU A 782 -9.23 19.69 15.54
N GLU A 783 -8.21 18.91 15.15
CA GLU A 783 -7.45 17.98 15.99
C GLU A 783 -6.29 18.62 16.78
N PHE A 784 -5.61 19.66 16.26
CA PHE A 784 -4.42 20.23 16.92
C PHE A 784 -4.55 21.71 17.29
N GLY A 785 -5.59 22.41 16.82
CA GLY A 785 -5.73 23.85 17.06
C GLY A 785 -4.69 24.70 16.31
N LEU A 786 -4.18 24.19 15.18
CA LEU A 786 -3.19 24.85 14.33
C LEU A 786 -3.84 25.43 13.08
N GLY A 787 -3.44 26.65 12.68
CA GLY A 787 -3.91 27.27 11.44
C GLY A 787 -3.01 26.96 10.23
N PRO A 788 -3.42 27.36 9.01
CA PRO A 788 -2.63 27.17 7.79
C PRO A 788 -1.22 27.77 7.85
N GLU A 789 -1.01 28.82 8.65
CA GLU A 789 0.28 29.46 8.86
C GLU A 789 1.34 28.56 9.52
N ALA A 790 0.91 27.52 10.24
CA ALA A 790 1.79 26.53 10.86
C ALA A 790 2.25 25.45 9.86
N ILE A 791 1.59 25.32 8.70
CA ILE A 791 1.93 24.35 7.66
C ILE A 791 3.07 24.91 6.82
N GLU A 792 4.16 24.14 6.70
CA GLU A 792 5.23 24.43 5.76
C GLU A 792 4.95 23.82 4.39
N GLU A 793 4.47 22.57 4.38
CA GLU A 793 4.30 21.75 3.19
C GLU A 793 3.23 20.68 3.44
N ILE A 794 2.48 20.33 2.40
CA ILE A 794 1.48 19.27 2.44
C ILE A 794 1.52 18.50 1.11
N ARG A 795 1.56 17.17 1.18
CA ARG A 795 1.62 16.29 0.01
C ARG A 795 0.79 15.03 0.21
N ILE A 796 0.16 14.56 -0.86
CA ILE A 796 -0.60 13.31 -0.85
C ILE A 796 0.29 12.20 -1.38
N LEU A 797 0.54 11.18 -0.55
CA LEU A 797 1.44 10.09 -0.88
C LEU A 797 0.74 9.00 -1.69
N SER A 798 -0.50 8.66 -1.32
CA SER A 798 -1.26 7.55 -1.91
C SER A 798 -2.77 7.62 -1.65
N LEU A 799 -3.53 6.89 -2.46
CA LEU A 799 -4.88 6.42 -2.15
C LEU A 799 -4.79 4.95 -1.73
N ASN A 800 -5.57 4.55 -0.73
CA ASN A 800 -5.54 3.21 -0.15
C ASN A 800 -6.96 2.73 0.16
N LEU A 801 -7.16 1.43 0.30
CA LEU A 801 -8.38 0.81 0.80
C LEU A 801 -8.12 0.28 2.21
N GLU A 802 -8.84 0.78 3.21
CA GLU A 802 -8.88 0.17 4.54
C GLU A 802 -9.78 -1.07 4.47
N TYR A 803 -9.19 -2.26 4.54
CA TYR A 803 -9.87 -3.55 4.50
C TYR A 803 -11.10 -3.55 5.40
N TRP A 804 -10.93 -3.32 6.71
CA TRP A 804 -11.99 -3.49 7.70
C TRP A 804 -13.28 -2.72 7.40
N LEU A 805 -13.17 -1.50 6.87
CA LEU A 805 -14.31 -0.63 6.53
C LEU A 805 -14.66 -0.60 5.02
N LEU A 806 -13.79 -1.14 4.16
CA LEU A 806 -13.78 -0.92 2.71
C LEU A 806 -13.83 0.57 2.33
N ALA A 807 -13.29 1.44 3.20
CA ALA A 807 -13.26 2.88 3.04
C ALA A 807 -11.95 3.32 2.36
N VAL A 808 -11.99 4.42 1.61
CA VAL A 808 -10.79 4.95 0.96
C VAL A 808 -10.02 5.82 1.95
N ALA A 809 -8.76 5.51 2.16
CA ALA A 809 -7.83 6.25 3.00
C ALA A 809 -6.80 6.99 2.12
N VAL A 810 -6.81 8.31 2.18
CA VAL A 810 -5.86 9.20 1.50
C VAL A 810 -4.73 9.49 2.46
N VAL A 811 -3.54 8.94 2.24
CA VAL A 811 -2.39 9.18 3.13
C VAL A 811 -1.71 10.48 2.73
N VAL A 812 -1.62 11.41 3.68
CA VAL A 812 -1.10 12.77 3.45
C VAL A 812 0.02 13.05 4.45
N VAL A 813 1.18 13.49 3.97
CA VAL A 813 2.25 14.01 4.83
C VAL A 813 2.12 15.52 4.97
N ILE A 814 2.21 16.01 6.20
CA ILE A 814 2.04 17.42 6.57
C ILE A 814 3.28 17.84 7.35
N ARG A 815 4.13 18.68 6.76
CA ARG A 815 5.30 19.24 7.44
C ARG A 815 4.93 20.56 8.09
N LEU A 816 5.18 20.69 9.38
CA LEU A 816 4.87 21.87 10.18
C LEU A 816 6.11 22.70 10.48
N ARG A 817 5.92 24.01 10.56
CA ARG A 817 6.94 24.99 10.98
C ARG A 817 7.17 25.00 12.50
N VAL A 818 6.25 24.40 13.27
CA VAL A 818 6.26 24.37 14.73
C VAL A 818 6.82 23.04 15.27
N PRO A 819 7.55 23.04 16.41
CA PRO A 819 8.10 21.84 17.02
C PRO A 819 7.02 21.04 17.77
N ALA A 820 7.29 19.77 18.05
CA ALA A 820 6.33 18.85 18.68
C ALA A 820 5.78 19.33 20.03
N ASP A 821 6.58 20.02 20.83
CA ASP A 821 6.11 20.58 22.11
C ASP A 821 5.09 21.72 21.92
N GLU A 822 5.20 22.52 20.85
CA GLU A 822 4.16 23.49 20.52
C GLU A 822 2.90 22.78 20.02
N VAL A 823 3.01 21.76 19.16
CA VAL A 823 1.85 20.97 18.72
C VAL A 823 1.10 20.37 19.92
N ARG A 824 1.84 19.78 20.87
CA ARG A 824 1.27 19.25 22.12
C ARG A 824 0.60 20.33 22.97
N MET A 825 1.20 21.51 23.09
CA MET A 825 0.60 22.65 23.79
C MET A 825 -0.70 23.12 23.11
N ARG A 826 -0.72 23.20 21.78
CA ARG A 826 -1.87 23.63 20.98
C ARG A 826 -3.01 22.63 21.10
N TRP A 827 -2.74 21.33 20.96
CA TRP A 827 -3.70 20.25 21.21
C TRP A 827 -4.35 20.36 22.61
N LEU A 828 -3.55 20.55 23.66
CA LEU A 828 -4.07 20.66 25.04
C LEU A 828 -4.95 21.91 25.29
N LEU A 829 -4.73 22.99 24.55
CA LEU A 829 -5.31 24.31 24.83
C LEU A 829 -6.36 24.78 23.82
N GLN A 830 -6.29 24.35 22.57
CA GLN A 830 -6.98 24.98 21.42
C GLN A 830 -7.68 23.98 20.49
N ALA A 831 -7.28 22.71 20.43
CA ALA A 831 -7.96 21.71 19.61
C ALA A 831 -9.41 21.51 20.04
N ALA A 832 -10.30 21.40 19.04
CA ALA A 832 -11.73 21.21 19.24
C ALA A 832 -12.04 19.78 19.68
N ASP A 833 -11.43 18.81 19.00
CA ASP A 833 -11.77 17.39 19.12
C ASP A 833 -10.75 16.61 19.97
N ARG A 834 -9.94 17.33 20.76
CA ARG A 834 -8.89 16.78 21.64
C ARG A 834 -9.34 15.62 22.54
N ASP A 835 -10.63 15.58 22.90
CA ASP A 835 -11.21 14.59 23.82
C ASP A 835 -11.42 13.21 23.12
N GLU A 836 -11.25 13.14 21.80
CA GLU A 836 -11.17 11.89 21.00
C GLU A 836 -9.82 11.16 21.16
N ALA A 837 -8.78 11.85 21.65
CA ALA A 837 -7.48 11.26 21.98
C ALA A 837 -7.22 11.24 23.49
N ALA A 838 -6.79 10.10 24.02
CA ALA A 838 -6.38 9.94 25.41
C ALA A 838 -4.95 10.46 25.67
N ARG A 839 -4.05 10.33 24.69
CA ARG A 839 -2.63 10.69 24.80
C ARG A 839 -2.09 11.21 23.46
N LEU A 840 -1.15 12.13 23.52
CA LEU A 840 -0.33 12.58 22.38
C LEU A 840 1.14 12.35 22.73
N SER A 841 1.90 11.75 21.81
CA SER A 841 3.34 11.54 21.89
C SER A 841 4.01 12.02 20.60
N ALA A 842 5.34 12.13 20.60
CA ALA A 842 6.13 12.52 19.43
C ALA A 842 7.34 11.58 19.28
N LEU A 843 7.42 10.93 18.12
CA LEU A 843 8.46 9.96 17.75
C LEU A 843 9.54 10.64 16.91
N PRO A 844 10.84 10.60 17.28
CA PRO A 844 11.91 11.07 16.41
C PRO A 844 11.89 10.34 15.05
N LEU A 845 11.79 11.08 13.94
CA LEU A 845 11.62 10.53 12.60
C LEU A 845 12.97 10.11 11.97
N THR A 846 13.79 9.39 12.73
CA THR A 846 14.95 8.69 12.16
C THR A 846 14.51 7.34 11.61
N LEU A 847 15.11 6.90 10.51
CA LEU A 847 14.80 5.61 9.89
C LEU A 847 14.86 4.46 10.91
N ARG A 848 15.93 4.39 11.71
CA ARG A 848 16.10 3.39 12.78
C ARG A 848 14.97 3.43 13.81
N THR A 849 14.66 4.62 14.34
CA THR A 849 13.61 4.77 15.37
C THR A 849 12.24 4.39 14.84
N ALA A 850 11.93 4.76 13.60
CA ALA A 850 10.65 4.45 12.98
C ALA A 850 10.51 2.96 12.63
N VAL A 851 11.57 2.29 12.14
CA VAL A 851 11.57 0.83 11.93
C VAL A 851 11.41 0.06 13.24
N GLN A 852 12.11 0.47 14.31
CA GLN A 852 11.93 -0.10 15.65
C GLN A 852 10.47 0.05 16.14
N GLU A 853 9.84 1.20 15.86
CA GLU A 853 8.46 1.49 16.23
C GLU A 853 7.44 0.70 15.38
N LEU A 854 7.72 0.45 14.08
CA LEU A 854 6.92 -0.44 13.23
C LEU A 854 6.91 -1.89 13.76
N ARG A 855 8.08 -2.40 14.15
CA ARG A 855 8.25 -3.72 14.82
C ARG A 855 7.68 -3.76 16.25
N GLY A 856 7.36 -2.60 16.83
CA GLY A 856 6.87 -2.48 18.20
C GLY A 856 5.51 -3.16 18.44
N LYS A 857 5.36 -3.77 19.62
CA LYS A 857 4.12 -4.43 20.09
C LYS A 857 3.01 -3.45 20.52
N ARG A 858 3.10 -2.19 20.07
CA ARG A 858 2.09 -1.17 20.31
C ARG A 858 0.78 -1.58 19.61
N ARG A 859 -0.35 -1.44 20.29
CA ARG A 859 -1.68 -1.69 19.69
C ARG A 859 -2.00 -0.56 18.72
N TRP A 860 -1.59 -0.71 17.47
CA TRP A 860 -1.80 0.27 16.40
C TRP A 860 -3.25 0.28 15.89
N HIS A 861 -3.64 1.42 15.31
CA HIS A 861 -4.75 1.48 14.37
C HIS A 861 -4.39 0.66 13.12
N PRO A 862 -5.31 -0.10 12.48
CA PRO A 862 -5.01 -0.99 11.34
C PRO A 862 -4.48 -0.33 10.06
N THR A 863 -4.22 0.98 10.08
CA THR A 863 -3.70 1.76 8.96
C THR A 863 -2.45 2.59 9.34
N SER A 864 -1.99 2.49 10.59
CA SER A 864 -0.94 3.36 11.13
C SER A 864 0.47 2.92 10.77
N ARG A 865 0.77 1.63 10.74
CA ARG A 865 2.09 1.16 10.27
C ARG A 865 2.32 1.56 8.81
N MET A 866 1.33 1.34 7.94
CA MET A 866 1.36 1.79 6.55
C MET A 866 1.59 3.30 6.42
N ARG A 867 0.87 4.13 7.19
CA ARG A 867 1.07 5.58 7.24
C ARG A 867 2.52 5.98 7.57
N LEU A 868 3.10 5.36 8.60
CA LEU A 868 4.49 5.63 8.99
C LEU A 868 5.46 5.15 7.90
N LEU A 869 5.25 3.95 7.36
CA LEU A 869 6.06 3.36 6.30
C LEU A 869 6.10 4.24 5.03
N GLN A 870 4.95 4.73 4.56
CA GLN A 870 4.89 5.59 3.38
C GLN A 870 5.60 6.93 3.60
N VAL A 871 5.59 7.49 4.82
CA VAL A 871 6.39 8.67 5.17
C VAL A 871 7.88 8.34 5.20
N LEU A 872 8.29 7.13 5.57
CA LEU A 872 9.68 6.69 5.43
C LEU A 872 10.08 6.58 3.95
N PHE A 873 9.25 5.98 3.08
CA PHE A 873 9.50 5.94 1.64
C PHE A 873 9.65 7.35 1.05
N HIS A 874 8.78 8.28 1.44
CA HIS A 874 8.83 9.68 1.01
C HIS A 874 10.17 10.36 1.35
N LEU A 875 10.69 10.14 2.57
CA LEU A 875 11.88 10.82 3.11
C LEU A 875 13.20 10.14 2.76
N TYR A 876 13.26 8.81 2.83
CA TYR A 876 14.48 8.00 2.71
C TYR A 876 14.59 7.25 1.38
N GLY A 877 13.51 7.18 0.60
CA GLY A 877 13.39 6.29 -0.55
C GLY A 877 12.98 4.87 -0.15
N VAL A 878 12.40 4.12 -1.09
CA VAL A 878 11.92 2.75 -0.86
C VAL A 878 13.06 1.82 -0.46
N ASP A 879 14.12 1.79 -1.26
CA ASP A 879 15.31 0.94 -1.13
C ASP A 879 15.91 0.96 0.29
N MET A 880 16.16 2.15 0.83
CA MET A 880 16.79 2.33 2.14
C MET A 880 15.88 1.87 3.28
N VAL A 881 14.56 1.96 3.09
CA VAL A 881 13.57 1.50 4.07
C VAL A 881 13.44 -0.02 4.04
N GLN A 882 13.48 -0.64 2.86
CA GLN A 882 13.53 -2.10 2.71
C GLN A 882 14.79 -2.69 3.34
N GLU A 883 15.96 -2.11 3.05
CA GLU A 883 17.24 -2.50 3.65
C GLU A 883 17.19 -2.41 5.19
N ALA A 884 16.63 -1.33 5.73
CA ALA A 884 16.44 -1.17 7.17
C ALA A 884 15.39 -2.11 7.78
N LEU A 885 14.41 -2.60 7.01
CA LEU A 885 13.43 -3.61 7.45
C LEU A 885 13.97 -5.04 7.41
N ALA A 886 15.02 -5.31 6.63
CA ALA A 886 15.72 -6.59 6.58
C ALA A 886 16.81 -6.75 7.67
N HIS A 887 17.14 -5.68 8.41
CA HIS A 887 18.22 -5.60 9.40
C HIS A 887 17.75 -5.25 10.83
#